data_AF-J9DCJ0-F1
#
_entry.id   AF-J9DCJ0-F1
#
_cell.length_a   1.000
_cell.length_b   1.000
_cell.length_c   1.000
_cell.angle_alpha   90.00
_cell.angle_beta   90.00
_cell.angle_gamma   90.00
#
_symmetry.space_group_name_H-M   'P 1'
#
loop_
_entity.id
_entity.type
_entity.pdbx_description
1 polymer ?
#
loop_
_entity_poly.entity_id
_entity_poly.type
_entity_poly.pdbx_seq_one_letter_code
_entity_poly.pdbx_strand_id
1 'polypeptide(L)'
;MDDLYNKDFFLKHDYENIIKSHLQKIDTTNPAELKLWVLSICNLKDTYISIYLLLQLKPNANFVDDEVALSLFNLQLKYKTKIKYHLISVKKIIHDMLNYLDCEKISLKVFIHSFNQIKFTKNEIISLRKIFSFSQIFKYYQEVMSSMFHKKVTMHEIILLFNLLDNNEIAYKQMVPIFQRTTQYVTQNFLEKSVVSCCEAIKALVIHDKSFFKEKFDYLASLSSYLVQILRNPHNYAFLSLDDVDNLVDSIKVFVSFCKDDKKSLKISAGTFKKGLDFVVQVICNKKTVYEEFVALVSILDIIYIYFEAAYNLGSRIFDYDEIIKIISNINPEIPPTISHNEWATIYNRFLEKKYRFIDFLLPLAEKDAFDMNIFYCDMSTCYDAYNIIKILKNFVLKIDWNKMITIACLPQFIEDYAELIFNNKYLKNIDNHYDYIKIYIHSLKKMNRQDLVLFCEKFMFDKFSNKNLSQTHREYFIDMFLQDIDNNDSFPIISRRKKTLDFLFYRTIDTQTHLFINEFLHKLDVSNYTKYNLNIVALFLVLVKKDDNLPDNTISHMCEYFISVLCYNYKPDTFEESHIVKIYIASFVSILCRYKHEITFDDCDLQPCQKTFYKLYVAILSCVSAQYNMQYIDTIKKYLFNFLFSADRFQQSILGNLFRKCDPAIVLSNEKHPDIINIYNYINDRMDAL
;
A
#
# COMPACT_ATOMS: atom_id res chain seq x y z
N MET A 1 -12.87 -12.55 -3.86
CA MET A 1 -12.68 -11.50 -2.83
C MET A 1 -11.41 -11.86 -2.08
N ASP A 2 -10.45 -10.94 -2.12
CA ASP A 2 -9.31 -10.76 -1.21
C ASP A 2 -8.36 -11.94 -0.92
N ASP A 3 -7.67 -12.44 -1.94
CA ASP A 3 -6.34 -13.06 -1.79
C ASP A 3 -5.21 -12.03 -2.03
N LEU A 4 -5.42 -10.79 -1.56
CA LEU A 4 -4.30 -9.89 -1.32
C LEU A 4 -3.46 -10.49 -0.18
N TYR A 5 -2.14 -10.32 -0.24
CA TYR A 5 -1.13 -10.77 0.74
C TYR A 5 -0.53 -12.16 0.46
N ASN A 6 0.25 -12.24 -0.63
CA ASN A 6 1.13 -13.38 -0.85
C ASN A 6 2.26 -13.38 0.19
N LYS A 7 2.32 -14.49 0.96
CA LYS A 7 3.32 -14.94 1.97
C LYS A 7 4.78 -14.58 1.69
N ASP A 8 5.11 -14.36 0.43
CA ASP A 8 6.46 -14.22 -0.07
C ASP A 8 6.97 -12.78 -0.05
N PHE A 9 6.33 -11.85 0.69
CA PHE A 9 6.89 -10.49 0.89
C PHE A 9 7.86 -10.38 2.09
N PHE A 10 7.98 -11.40 2.93
CA PHE A 10 8.80 -11.28 4.15
C PHE A 10 9.77 -12.46 4.36
N LEU A 11 9.92 -13.31 3.35
CA LEU A 11 10.61 -14.59 3.42
C LEU A 11 12.08 -14.56 2.94
N LYS A 12 12.91 -13.51 3.16
CA LYS A 12 14.36 -13.68 2.84
C LYS A 12 15.44 -12.81 3.53
N HIS A 13 15.15 -12.10 4.61
CA HIS A 13 16.18 -11.60 5.55
C HIS A 13 15.55 -11.43 6.94
N ASP A 14 16.13 -12.04 7.99
CA ASP A 14 15.74 -12.14 9.44
C ASP A 14 14.26 -12.40 9.78
N TYR A 15 13.34 -11.78 9.06
CA TYR A 15 11.90 -11.83 9.16
C TYR A 15 11.30 -13.14 8.65
N GLU A 16 11.97 -13.90 7.78
CA GLU A 16 11.50 -15.22 7.35
C GLU A 16 11.43 -16.19 8.53
N ASN A 17 12.52 -16.25 9.31
CA ASN A 17 12.58 -17.08 10.51
C ASN A 17 11.62 -16.57 11.57
N ILE A 18 11.49 -15.26 11.77
CA ILE A 18 10.53 -14.66 12.71
C ILE A 18 9.10 -15.03 12.31
N ILE A 19 8.72 -14.84 11.04
CA ILE A 19 7.37 -15.10 10.54
C ILE A 19 7.07 -16.59 10.48
N LYS A 20 8.00 -17.45 10.03
CA LYS A 20 7.85 -18.91 10.10
C LYS A 20 7.79 -19.40 11.55
N SER A 21 8.64 -18.90 12.45
CA SER A 21 8.62 -19.26 13.88
C SER A 21 7.34 -18.82 14.58
N HIS A 22 6.78 -17.67 14.17
CA HIS A 22 5.53 -17.17 14.70
C HIS A 22 4.33 -17.91 14.10
N LEU A 23 4.30 -18.22 12.79
CA LEU A 23 3.12 -18.83 12.13
C LEU A 23 3.06 -20.37 12.23
N GLN A 24 4.17 -21.09 12.42
CA GLN A 24 4.17 -22.56 12.49
C GLN A 24 3.79 -23.14 13.86
N LYS A 25 3.54 -22.31 14.88
CA LYS A 25 3.33 -22.75 16.28
C LYS A 25 1.97 -22.44 16.88
N ILE A 26 1.07 -21.76 16.17
CA ILE A 26 -0.11 -21.18 16.82
C ILE A 26 -1.27 -22.17 16.83
N ASP A 27 -1.63 -22.64 18.01
CA ASP A 27 -2.96 -23.17 18.22
C ASP A 27 -3.97 -22.01 18.26
N THR A 28 -4.67 -21.79 17.14
CA THR A 28 -5.73 -20.77 17.02
C THR A 28 -6.98 -21.06 17.87
N THR A 29 -7.01 -22.19 18.59
CA THR A 29 -8.09 -22.57 19.50
C THR A 29 -7.77 -22.28 20.96
N ASN A 30 -6.50 -22.03 21.33
CA ASN A 30 -6.08 -21.76 22.70
C ASN A 30 -6.01 -20.24 22.99
N PRO A 31 -6.91 -19.67 23.83
CA PRO A 31 -6.92 -18.25 24.15
C PRO A 31 -5.64 -17.71 24.77
N ALA A 32 -5.00 -18.47 25.66
CA ALA A 32 -3.84 -18.01 26.41
C ALA A 32 -2.60 -17.89 25.51
N GLU A 33 -2.43 -18.87 24.61
CA GLU A 33 -1.35 -18.87 23.62
C GLU A 33 -1.56 -17.78 22.56
N LEU A 34 -2.80 -17.60 22.08
CA LEU A 34 -3.18 -16.50 21.19
C LEU A 34 -2.87 -15.13 21.79
N LYS A 35 -3.23 -14.93 23.07
CA LYS A 35 -2.92 -13.69 23.80
C LYS A 35 -1.42 -13.40 23.79
N LEU A 36 -0.61 -14.34 24.27
CA LEU A 36 0.85 -14.16 24.34
C LEU A 36 1.46 -13.87 22.96
N TRP A 37 0.93 -14.52 21.93
CA TRP A 37 1.39 -14.35 20.57
C TRP A 37 1.07 -12.95 20.03
N VAL A 38 -0.16 -12.47 20.17
CA VAL A 38 -0.55 -11.13 19.74
C VAL A 38 0.26 -10.04 20.45
N LEU A 39 0.49 -10.20 21.76
CA LEU A 39 1.35 -9.29 22.52
C LEU A 39 2.79 -9.27 21.98
N SER A 40 3.35 -10.44 21.67
CA SER A 40 4.69 -10.54 21.09
C SER A 40 4.80 -9.82 19.73
N ILE A 41 3.75 -9.89 18.91
CA ILE A 41 3.72 -9.26 17.58
C ILE A 41 3.61 -7.74 17.69
N CYS A 42 2.75 -7.24 18.57
CA CYS A 42 2.62 -5.81 18.83
C CYS A 42 3.94 -5.18 19.30
N ASN A 43 4.79 -5.96 19.96
CA ASN A 43 6.08 -5.54 20.49
C ASN A 43 7.26 -5.63 19.51
N LEU A 44 7.07 -6.14 18.29
CA LEU A 44 8.15 -6.21 17.30
C LEU A 44 8.70 -4.81 16.96
N LYS A 45 10.02 -4.73 16.71
CA LYS A 45 10.68 -3.46 16.36
C LYS A 45 10.11 -2.87 15.07
N ASP A 46 9.89 -3.70 14.06
CA ASP A 46 9.32 -3.32 12.77
C ASP A 46 7.79 -3.33 12.80
N THR A 47 7.20 -2.14 12.68
CA THR A 47 5.74 -1.95 12.72
C THR A 47 5.02 -2.52 11.50
N TYR A 48 5.66 -2.59 10.32
CA TYR A 48 5.03 -3.19 9.13
C TYR A 48 4.84 -4.69 9.32
N ILE A 49 5.81 -5.35 9.96
CA ILE A 49 5.77 -6.79 10.22
C ILE A 49 4.76 -7.11 11.30
N SER A 50 4.67 -6.29 12.35
CA SER A 50 3.60 -6.41 13.34
C SER A 50 2.22 -6.40 12.67
N ILE A 51 1.96 -5.38 11.82
CA ILE A 51 0.69 -5.22 11.12
C ILE A 51 0.43 -6.39 10.18
N TYR A 52 1.44 -6.83 9.44
CA TYR A 52 1.32 -7.97 8.53
C TYR A 52 0.97 -9.26 9.28
N LEU A 53 1.68 -9.58 10.35
CA LEU A 53 1.42 -10.78 11.16
C LEU A 53 0.01 -10.76 11.78
N LEU A 54 -0.43 -9.61 12.29
CA LEU A 54 -1.79 -9.46 12.83
C LEU A 54 -2.88 -9.62 11.76
N LEU A 55 -2.63 -9.22 10.51
CA LEU A 55 -3.58 -9.43 9.41
C LEU A 55 -3.73 -10.90 9.01
N GLN A 56 -2.72 -11.72 9.26
CA GLN A 56 -2.75 -13.15 8.94
C GLN A 56 -3.49 -13.97 10.01
N LEU A 57 -3.84 -13.36 11.14
CA LEU A 57 -4.58 -14.03 12.19
C LEU A 57 -5.99 -14.39 11.74
N LYS A 58 -6.35 -15.65 11.98
CA LYS A 58 -7.73 -16.13 11.94
C LYS A 58 -8.00 -16.87 13.25
N PRO A 59 -8.18 -16.14 14.37
CA PRO A 59 -8.45 -16.75 15.67
C PRO A 59 -9.79 -17.48 15.64
N ASN A 60 -9.89 -18.58 16.39
CA ASN A 60 -11.15 -19.30 16.62
C ASN A 60 -11.62 -19.22 18.08
N ALA A 61 -10.93 -18.44 18.90
CA ALA A 61 -11.24 -18.25 20.32
C ALA A 61 -11.19 -16.77 20.72
N ASN A 62 -11.92 -16.42 21.78
CA ASN A 62 -11.87 -15.08 22.37
C ASN A 62 -10.65 -14.97 23.29
N PHE A 63 -9.83 -13.93 23.12
CA PHE A 63 -8.58 -13.73 23.87
C PHE A 63 -8.22 -12.26 24.11
N VAL A 64 -8.98 -11.32 23.52
CA VAL A 64 -8.67 -9.89 23.61
C VAL A 64 -9.14 -9.36 24.96
N ASP A 65 -8.18 -9.15 25.86
CA ASP A 65 -8.35 -8.53 27.16
C ASP A 65 -7.71 -7.12 27.21
N ASP A 66 -7.63 -6.52 28.40
CA ASP A 66 -7.05 -5.18 28.59
C ASP A 66 -5.62 -5.06 28.05
N GLU A 67 -4.79 -6.07 28.26
CA GLU A 67 -3.38 -6.04 27.86
C GLU A 67 -3.22 -6.07 26.33
N VAL A 68 -4.02 -6.90 25.67
CA VAL A 68 -4.07 -6.99 24.20
C VAL A 68 -4.62 -5.70 23.61
N ALA A 69 -5.72 -5.16 24.14
CA ALA A 69 -6.34 -3.94 23.66
C ALA A 69 -5.36 -2.74 23.73
N LEU A 70 -4.67 -2.58 24.87
CA LEU A 70 -3.66 -1.54 25.04
C LEU A 70 -2.47 -1.71 24.08
N SER A 71 -2.02 -2.96 23.87
CA SER A 71 -0.92 -3.25 22.96
C SER A 71 -1.28 -2.93 21.50
N LEU A 72 -2.51 -3.23 21.08
CA LEU A 72 -3.03 -2.86 19.76
C LEU A 72 -3.14 -1.35 19.59
N PHE A 73 -3.61 -0.64 20.62
CA PHE A 73 -3.66 0.83 20.61
C PHE A 73 -2.25 1.44 20.51
N ASN A 74 -1.28 0.93 21.28
CA ASN A 74 0.11 1.36 21.20
C ASN A 74 0.72 1.10 19.82
N LEU A 75 0.41 -0.05 19.20
CA LEU A 75 0.81 -0.34 17.83
C LEU A 75 0.22 0.69 16.84
N GLN A 76 -1.04 1.09 17.02
CA GLN A 76 -1.67 2.13 16.22
C GLN A 76 -0.95 3.49 16.36
N LEU A 77 -0.58 3.88 17.57
CA LEU A 77 0.18 5.11 17.82
C LEU A 77 1.57 5.05 17.19
N LYS A 78 2.26 3.90 17.32
CA LYS A 78 3.57 3.66 16.68
C LYS A 78 3.48 3.74 15.15
N TYR A 79 2.41 3.19 14.57
CA TYR A 79 2.15 3.28 13.13
C TYR A 79 1.94 4.73 12.68
N LYS A 80 1.12 5.50 13.39
CA LYS A 80 0.87 6.92 13.05
C LYS A 80 2.13 7.79 13.12
N THR A 81 3.05 7.49 14.03
CA THR A 81 4.24 8.32 14.28
C THR A 81 5.44 7.96 13.41
N LYS A 82 5.62 6.67 13.07
CA LYS A 82 6.83 6.20 12.37
C LYS A 82 6.63 5.95 10.88
N ILE A 83 5.40 5.73 10.44
CA ILE A 83 5.12 5.28 9.07
C ILE A 83 4.35 6.38 8.33
N LYS A 84 5.07 7.08 7.44
CA LYS A 84 4.51 8.10 6.55
C LYS A 84 3.54 7.53 5.50
N TYR A 85 3.56 6.22 5.28
CA TYR A 85 2.78 5.53 4.25
C TYR A 85 1.50 4.91 4.86
N HIS A 86 0.36 5.59 4.72
CA HIS A 86 -0.92 5.15 5.29
C HIS A 86 -1.69 4.16 4.38
N LEU A 87 -0.99 3.19 3.80
CA LEU A 87 -1.55 2.29 2.79
C LEU A 87 -2.21 1.04 3.39
N ILE A 88 -1.98 0.73 4.68
CA ILE A 88 -2.67 -0.35 5.41
C ILE A 88 -3.51 0.26 6.53
N SER A 89 -4.81 -0.02 6.53
CA SER A 89 -5.71 0.42 7.59
C SER A 89 -5.49 -0.44 8.84
N VAL A 90 -4.59 -0.01 9.74
CA VAL A 90 -4.49 -0.56 11.11
C VAL A 90 -5.86 -0.55 11.81
N LYS A 91 -6.72 0.42 11.46
CA LYS A 91 -8.10 0.45 11.94
C LYS A 91 -8.90 -0.79 11.56
N LYS A 92 -8.65 -1.41 10.40
CA LYS A 92 -9.30 -2.66 9.99
C LYS A 92 -8.87 -3.82 10.90
N ILE A 93 -7.57 -3.95 11.19
CA ILE A 93 -7.05 -4.97 12.13
C ILE A 93 -7.71 -4.81 13.49
N ILE A 94 -7.68 -3.59 14.04
CA ILE A 94 -8.24 -3.33 15.37
C ILE A 94 -9.76 -3.59 15.37
N HIS A 95 -10.47 -3.26 14.28
CA HIS A 95 -11.88 -3.59 14.13
C HIS A 95 -12.13 -5.10 14.08
N ASP A 96 -11.35 -5.85 13.30
CA ASP A 96 -11.49 -7.30 13.19
C ASP A 96 -11.22 -8.01 14.53
N MET A 97 -10.32 -7.46 15.36
CA MET A 97 -10.03 -7.94 16.71
C MET A 97 -11.20 -7.82 17.69
N LEU A 98 -12.19 -6.96 17.40
CA LEU A 98 -13.40 -6.84 18.24
C LEU A 98 -14.21 -8.14 18.29
N ASN A 99 -14.13 -8.97 17.25
CA ASN A 99 -14.85 -10.24 17.20
C ASN A 99 -14.32 -11.26 18.23
N TYR A 100 -13.16 -11.00 18.84
CA TYR A 100 -12.46 -11.91 19.73
C TYR A 100 -12.33 -11.37 21.16
N LEU A 101 -13.17 -10.40 21.53
CA LEU A 101 -13.21 -9.81 22.87
C LEU A 101 -13.52 -10.85 23.95
N ASP A 102 -12.64 -10.96 24.93
CA ASP A 102 -12.91 -11.69 26.17
C ASP A 102 -13.66 -10.76 27.13
N CYS A 103 -14.99 -10.82 27.04
CA CYS A 103 -15.93 -9.91 27.69
C CYS A 103 -15.83 -9.90 29.22
N GLU A 104 -15.29 -10.95 29.85
CA GLU A 104 -15.10 -11.03 31.29
C GLU A 104 -13.80 -10.37 31.77
N LYS A 105 -12.83 -10.17 30.87
CA LYS A 105 -11.48 -9.69 31.22
C LYS A 105 -11.15 -8.29 30.71
N ILE A 106 -11.99 -7.71 29.86
CA ILE A 106 -11.79 -6.34 29.36
C ILE A 106 -12.59 -5.33 30.20
N SER A 107 -11.90 -4.31 30.72
CA SER A 107 -12.53 -3.20 31.43
C SER A 107 -13.08 -2.17 30.44
N LEU A 108 -14.25 -1.59 30.77
CA LEU A 108 -14.87 -0.56 29.94
C LEU A 108 -13.92 0.61 29.64
N LYS A 109 -13.12 1.02 30.63
CA LYS A 109 -12.16 2.11 30.49
C LYS A 109 -11.11 1.82 29.41
N VAL A 110 -10.49 0.65 29.45
CA VAL A 110 -9.49 0.24 28.46
C VAL A 110 -10.13 0.03 27.10
N PHE A 111 -11.34 -0.53 27.05
CA PHE A 111 -12.11 -0.66 25.82
C PHE A 111 -12.34 0.70 25.14
N ILE A 112 -12.90 1.68 25.86
CA ILE A 112 -13.16 3.02 25.32
C ILE A 112 -11.87 3.69 24.87
N HIS A 113 -10.80 3.58 25.67
CA HIS A 113 -9.51 4.18 25.33
C HIS A 113 -8.89 3.57 24.06
N SER A 114 -8.97 2.25 23.89
CA SER A 114 -8.31 1.53 22.80
C SER A 114 -9.11 1.57 21.49
N PHE A 115 -10.45 1.65 21.57
CA PHE A 115 -11.33 1.49 20.41
C PHE A 115 -12.14 2.75 20.05
N ASN A 116 -11.94 3.90 20.69
CA ASN A 116 -12.70 5.13 20.42
C ASN A 116 -12.65 5.62 18.96
N GLN A 117 -11.62 5.28 18.19
CA GLN A 117 -11.47 5.72 16.79
C GLN A 117 -12.18 4.82 15.78
N ILE A 118 -12.82 3.75 16.25
CA ILE A 118 -13.56 2.80 15.44
C ILE A 118 -14.99 3.28 15.28
N LYS A 119 -15.51 3.19 14.04
CA LYS A 119 -16.93 3.41 13.77
C LYS A 119 -17.68 2.10 13.94
N PHE A 120 -18.52 2.04 14.97
CA PHE A 120 -19.37 0.90 15.24
C PHE A 120 -20.73 1.05 14.55
N THR A 121 -21.27 -0.07 14.06
CA THR A 121 -22.64 -0.21 13.61
C THR A 121 -23.61 -0.22 14.80
N LYS A 122 -24.90 0.03 14.54
CA LYS A 122 -25.94 -0.02 15.58
C LYS A 122 -26.00 -1.38 16.28
N ASN A 123 -25.83 -2.47 15.54
CA ASN A 123 -25.86 -3.82 16.10
C ASN A 123 -24.67 -4.08 17.02
N GLU A 124 -23.47 -3.63 16.64
CA GLU A 124 -22.28 -3.74 17.49
C GLU A 124 -22.44 -2.93 18.79
N ILE A 125 -22.98 -1.71 18.71
CA ILE A 125 -23.28 -0.90 19.91
C ILE A 125 -24.26 -1.63 20.84
N ILE A 126 -25.31 -2.26 20.31
CA ILE A 126 -26.25 -3.05 21.12
C ILE A 126 -25.55 -4.23 21.79
N SER A 127 -24.67 -4.94 21.08
CA SER A 127 -23.88 -6.04 21.65
C SER A 127 -22.94 -5.55 22.76
N LEU A 128 -22.22 -4.45 22.54
CA LEU A 128 -21.33 -3.85 23.54
C LEU A 128 -22.09 -3.39 24.80
N ARG A 129 -23.31 -2.88 24.65
CA ARG A 129 -24.17 -2.52 25.78
C ARG A 129 -24.55 -3.72 26.65
N LYS A 130 -24.80 -4.87 26.02
CA LYS A 130 -25.07 -6.12 26.75
C LYS A 130 -23.84 -6.60 27.52
N ILE A 131 -22.65 -6.41 26.95
CA ILE A 131 -21.38 -6.79 27.56
C ILE A 131 -21.07 -5.93 28.80
N PHE A 132 -21.06 -4.60 28.67
CA PHE A 132 -20.61 -3.72 29.76
C PHE A 132 -21.71 -3.34 30.76
N SER A 133 -22.99 -3.61 30.48
CA SER A 133 -24.15 -3.17 31.28
C SER A 133 -24.30 -1.64 31.38
N PHE A 134 -25.54 -1.16 31.49
CA PHE A 134 -25.82 0.28 31.58
C PHE A 134 -25.16 0.95 32.80
N SER A 135 -25.15 0.28 33.95
CA SER A 135 -24.63 0.84 35.20
C SER A 135 -23.13 1.14 35.15
N GLN A 136 -22.32 0.25 34.55
CA GLN A 136 -20.89 0.49 34.39
C GLN A 136 -20.64 1.63 33.38
N ILE A 137 -21.38 1.63 32.27
CA ILE A 137 -21.30 2.68 31.25
C ILE A 137 -21.60 4.05 31.86
N PHE A 138 -22.68 4.17 32.62
CA PHE A 138 -23.08 5.42 33.27
C PHE A 138 -22.07 5.90 34.31
N LYS A 139 -21.58 5.00 35.18
CA LYS A 139 -20.57 5.35 36.18
C LYS A 139 -19.28 5.88 35.53
N TYR A 140 -18.82 5.22 34.47
CA TYR A 140 -17.61 5.66 33.76
C TYR A 140 -17.85 6.98 33.01
N TYR A 141 -19.01 7.18 32.41
CA TYR A 141 -19.37 8.46 31.80
C TYR A 141 -19.35 9.63 32.82
N GLN A 142 -19.87 9.42 34.04
CA GLN A 142 -19.78 10.43 35.12
C GLN A 142 -18.33 10.73 35.52
N GLU A 143 -17.47 9.71 35.60
CA GLU A 143 -16.03 9.88 35.86
C GLU A 143 -15.36 10.71 34.75
N VAL A 144 -15.68 10.44 33.49
CA VAL A 144 -15.13 11.17 32.34
C VAL A 144 -15.58 12.64 32.37
N MET A 145 -16.88 12.91 32.56
CA MET A 145 -17.40 14.28 32.60
C MET A 145 -16.85 15.10 33.78
N SER A 146 -16.66 14.48 34.95
CA SER A 146 -16.09 15.18 36.12
C SER A 146 -14.58 15.42 35.99
N SER A 147 -13.84 14.50 35.37
CA SER A 147 -12.38 14.59 35.26
C SER A 147 -11.87 15.38 34.05
N MET A 148 -12.73 15.73 33.09
CA MET A 148 -12.32 16.42 31.84
C MET A 148 -11.64 17.79 32.06
N PHE A 149 -11.87 18.44 33.20
CA PHE A 149 -11.24 19.72 33.54
C PHE A 149 -9.77 19.56 33.97
N HIS A 150 -9.37 18.33 34.31
CA HIS A 150 -8.04 18.02 34.85
C HIS A 150 -7.28 16.99 34.01
N LYS A 151 -7.98 16.23 33.16
CA LYS A 151 -7.42 15.19 32.28
C LYS A 151 -7.83 15.44 30.83
N LYS A 152 -6.92 15.17 29.90
CA LYS A 152 -7.21 15.21 28.45
C LYS A 152 -8.17 14.06 28.12
N VAL A 153 -9.37 14.40 27.66
CA VAL A 153 -10.40 13.47 27.18
C VAL A 153 -10.67 13.83 25.73
N THR A 154 -10.74 12.82 24.86
CA THR A 154 -10.97 13.06 23.43
C THR A 154 -12.45 13.06 23.09
N MET A 155 -12.86 13.85 22.10
CA MET A 155 -14.22 13.85 21.55
C MET A 155 -14.68 12.43 21.14
N HIS A 156 -13.79 11.60 20.60
CA HIS A 156 -14.13 10.23 20.18
C HIS A 156 -14.54 9.33 21.37
N GLU A 157 -13.86 9.46 22.51
CA GLU A 157 -14.22 8.74 23.73
C GLU A 157 -15.61 9.17 24.21
N ILE A 158 -15.91 10.47 24.20
CA ILE A 158 -17.22 11.01 24.61
C ILE A 158 -18.33 10.54 23.67
N ILE A 159 -18.12 10.58 22.35
CA ILE A 159 -19.11 10.10 21.36
C ILE A 159 -19.42 8.62 21.57
N LEU A 160 -18.39 7.79 21.78
CA LEU A 160 -18.60 6.35 22.02
C LEU A 160 -19.41 6.12 23.30
N LEU A 161 -19.14 6.89 24.36
CA LEU A 161 -19.93 6.83 25.59
C LEU A 161 -21.39 7.25 25.39
N PHE A 162 -21.65 8.31 24.61
CA PHE A 162 -23.03 8.68 24.28
C PHE A 162 -23.76 7.57 23.53
N ASN A 163 -23.11 6.96 22.53
CA ASN A 163 -23.67 5.84 21.78
C ASN A 163 -23.98 4.62 22.67
N LEU A 164 -23.11 4.34 23.65
CA LEU A 164 -23.30 3.21 24.58
C LEU A 164 -24.37 3.49 25.64
N LEU A 165 -24.52 4.74 26.09
CA LEU A 165 -25.57 5.11 27.04
C LEU A 165 -26.96 5.00 26.44
N ASP A 166 -27.14 5.49 25.21
CA ASP A 166 -28.43 5.50 24.50
C ASP A 166 -29.56 6.15 25.34
N ASN A 167 -29.21 7.18 26.12
CA ASN A 167 -30.15 7.99 26.89
C ASN A 167 -29.69 9.45 26.89
N ASN A 168 -30.30 10.24 26.00
CA ASN A 168 -29.91 11.63 25.76
C ASN A 168 -30.16 12.52 26.99
N GLU A 169 -31.26 12.34 27.72
CA GLU A 169 -31.60 13.16 28.89
C GLU A 169 -30.54 13.04 29.99
N ILE A 170 -30.14 11.80 30.31
CA ILE A 170 -29.10 11.52 31.30
C ILE A 170 -27.75 12.08 30.85
N ALA A 171 -27.41 11.91 29.57
CA ALA A 171 -26.20 12.48 28.99
C ALA A 171 -26.17 14.01 29.17
N TYR A 172 -27.27 14.70 28.84
CA TYR A 172 -27.37 16.16 28.96
C TYR A 172 -27.26 16.66 30.39
N LYS A 173 -27.85 15.95 31.36
CA LYS A 173 -27.79 16.35 32.77
C LYS A 173 -26.34 16.42 33.26
N GLN A 174 -25.47 15.51 32.82
CA GLN A 174 -24.04 15.52 33.18
C GLN A 174 -23.24 16.60 32.42
N MET A 175 -23.75 17.11 31.30
CA MET A 175 -23.11 18.18 30.51
C MET A 175 -23.38 19.59 31.06
N VAL A 176 -24.32 19.75 32.00
CA VAL A 176 -24.71 21.08 32.56
C VAL A 176 -23.51 21.89 33.11
N PRO A 177 -22.59 21.32 33.90
CA PRO A 177 -21.43 22.07 34.40
C PRO A 177 -20.54 22.61 33.27
N ILE A 178 -20.42 21.86 32.17
CA ILE A 178 -19.63 22.26 31.00
C ILE A 178 -20.27 23.47 30.33
N PHE A 179 -21.60 23.47 30.17
CA PHE A 179 -22.33 24.62 29.61
C PHE A 179 -22.20 25.86 30.48
N GLN A 180 -22.34 25.72 31.80
CA GLN A 180 -22.21 26.83 32.74
C GLN A 180 -20.81 27.47 32.66
N ARG A 181 -19.77 26.64 32.70
CA ARG A 181 -18.38 27.10 32.66
C ARG A 181 -18.01 27.73 31.31
N THR A 182 -18.47 27.13 30.21
CA THR A 182 -18.28 27.71 28.86
C THR A 182 -18.99 29.06 28.72
N THR A 183 -20.19 29.20 29.30
CA THR A 183 -20.92 30.47 29.29
C THR A 183 -20.19 31.55 30.08
N GLN A 184 -19.54 31.18 31.20
CA GLN A 184 -18.69 32.11 31.96
C GLN A 184 -17.49 32.57 31.12
N TYR A 185 -16.81 31.65 30.43
CA TYR A 185 -15.67 32.01 29.57
C TYR A 185 -16.07 32.96 28.44
N VAL A 186 -17.20 32.70 27.78
CA VAL A 186 -17.70 33.54 26.70
C VAL A 186 -18.11 34.92 27.22
N THR A 187 -18.76 35.01 28.38
CA THR A 187 -19.24 36.29 28.93
C THR A 187 -18.12 37.15 29.51
N GLN A 188 -17.11 36.53 30.15
CA GLN A 188 -15.98 37.23 30.76
C GLN A 188 -14.78 37.38 29.81
N ASN A 189 -14.81 36.75 28.65
CA ASN A 189 -13.80 36.80 27.60
C ASN A 189 -12.36 36.51 28.08
N PHE A 190 -12.18 35.47 28.90
CA PHE A 190 -10.85 35.05 29.38
C PHE A 190 -10.52 33.62 29.01
N LEU A 191 -9.24 33.36 28.76
CA LEU A 191 -8.73 32.06 28.37
C LEU A 191 -8.26 31.24 29.58
N GLU A 192 -8.81 30.04 29.75
CA GLU A 192 -8.32 29.01 30.67
C GLU A 192 -8.08 27.70 29.89
N LYS A 193 -7.11 26.88 30.31
CA LYS A 193 -6.80 25.61 29.62
C LYS A 193 -8.01 24.67 29.51
N SER A 194 -8.92 24.72 30.48
CA SER A 194 -10.15 23.93 30.49
C SER A 194 -11.16 24.32 29.40
N VAL A 195 -11.01 25.47 28.74
CA VAL A 195 -11.81 25.86 27.56
C VAL A 195 -11.71 24.80 26.46
N VAL A 196 -10.51 24.25 26.23
CA VAL A 196 -10.26 23.24 25.20
C VAL A 196 -11.07 21.98 25.49
N SER A 197 -11.04 21.49 26.73
CA SER A 197 -11.83 20.33 27.16
C SER A 197 -13.33 20.59 27.01
N CYS A 198 -13.82 21.76 27.43
CA CYS A 198 -15.23 22.13 27.26
C CYS A 198 -15.65 22.09 25.79
N CYS A 199 -14.81 22.62 24.90
CA CYS A 199 -15.08 22.62 23.47
C CYS A 199 -15.12 21.20 22.90
N GLU A 200 -14.22 20.31 23.29
CA GLU A 200 -14.22 18.90 22.87
C GLU A 200 -15.51 18.17 23.27
N ALA A 201 -16.04 18.40 24.47
CA ALA A 201 -17.30 17.80 24.89
C ALA A 201 -18.52 18.40 24.17
N ILE A 202 -18.56 19.72 23.98
CA ILE A 202 -19.64 20.36 23.22
C ILE A 202 -19.61 19.89 21.75
N LYS A 203 -18.43 19.81 21.15
CA LYS A 203 -18.19 19.26 19.80
C LYS A 203 -18.69 17.82 19.70
N ALA A 204 -18.37 16.97 20.67
CA ALA A 204 -18.87 15.60 20.73
C ALA A 204 -20.42 15.55 20.76
N LEU A 205 -21.03 16.44 21.54
CA LEU A 205 -22.49 16.53 21.64
C LEU A 205 -23.15 16.99 20.34
N VAL A 206 -22.59 18.01 19.68
CA VAL A 206 -23.08 18.52 18.39
C VAL A 206 -23.04 17.43 17.31
N ILE A 207 -22.02 16.57 17.33
CA ILE A 207 -21.88 15.46 16.39
C ILE A 207 -22.87 14.32 16.72
N HIS A 208 -23.02 13.98 18.00
CA HIS A 208 -23.86 12.88 18.46
C HIS A 208 -25.37 13.18 18.30
N ASP A 209 -25.84 14.30 18.85
CA ASP A 209 -27.26 14.69 18.77
C ASP A 209 -27.43 16.14 18.31
N LYS A 210 -27.54 16.28 16.99
CA LYS A 210 -27.84 17.54 16.31
C LYS A 210 -29.17 18.18 16.75
N SER A 211 -30.14 17.39 17.21
CA SER A 211 -31.47 17.91 17.54
C SER A 211 -31.43 18.84 18.76
N PHE A 212 -30.53 18.57 19.72
CA PHE A 212 -30.37 19.37 20.94
C PHE A 212 -30.03 20.84 20.68
N PHE A 213 -29.33 21.13 19.58
CA PHE A 213 -28.84 22.47 19.25
C PHE A 213 -29.71 23.22 18.24
N LYS A 214 -30.81 22.63 17.73
CA LYS A 214 -31.67 23.28 16.71
C LYS A 214 -32.19 24.65 17.15
N GLU A 215 -32.53 24.81 18.44
CA GLU A 215 -33.03 26.06 19.02
C GLU A 215 -31.94 26.85 19.77
N LYS A 216 -30.72 26.34 19.82
CA LYS A 216 -29.58 26.93 20.56
C LYS A 216 -28.47 27.40 19.61
N PHE A 217 -28.88 27.83 18.42
CA PHE A 217 -27.99 28.34 17.39
C PHE A 217 -27.09 29.47 17.91
N ASP A 218 -27.68 30.46 18.57
CA ASP A 218 -26.98 31.66 19.04
C ASP A 218 -25.88 31.32 20.05
N TYR A 219 -26.02 30.22 20.79
CA TYR A 219 -25.00 29.71 21.70
C TYR A 219 -23.75 29.24 20.95
N LEU A 220 -23.92 28.39 19.93
CA LEU A 220 -22.79 27.89 19.13
C LEU A 220 -22.13 29.01 18.32
N ALA A 221 -22.92 29.94 17.78
CA ALA A 221 -22.40 31.11 17.09
C ALA A 221 -21.56 32.00 18.03
N SER A 222 -22.05 32.30 19.23
CA SER A 222 -21.32 33.09 20.24
C SER A 222 -20.03 32.40 20.68
N LEU A 223 -20.09 31.09 20.93
CA LEU A 223 -18.91 30.30 21.28
C LEU A 223 -17.87 30.32 20.14
N SER A 224 -18.30 30.12 18.89
CA SER A 224 -17.39 30.17 17.74
C SER A 224 -16.71 31.54 17.60
N SER A 225 -17.47 32.64 17.77
CA SER A 225 -16.93 34.01 17.71
C SER A 225 -15.92 34.27 18.83
N TYR A 226 -16.19 33.78 20.04
CA TYR A 226 -15.26 33.86 21.16
C TYR A 226 -13.94 33.13 20.83
N LEU A 227 -14.01 31.89 20.34
CA LEU A 227 -12.83 31.11 19.98
C LEU A 227 -12.00 31.77 18.87
N VAL A 228 -12.65 32.39 17.88
CA VAL A 228 -11.94 33.16 16.84
C VAL A 228 -11.17 34.34 17.45
N GLN A 229 -11.74 35.06 18.42
CA GLN A 229 -11.04 36.15 19.09
C GLN A 229 -9.83 35.65 19.88
N ILE A 230 -9.96 34.52 20.56
CA ILE A 230 -8.85 33.87 21.26
C ILE A 230 -7.72 33.52 20.29
N LEU A 231 -8.04 32.86 19.18
CA LEU A 231 -7.03 32.42 18.19
C LEU A 231 -6.44 33.59 17.38
N ARG A 232 -7.14 34.73 17.29
CA ARG A 232 -6.62 35.91 16.61
C ARG A 232 -5.52 36.62 17.41
N ASN A 233 -5.52 36.52 18.74
CA ASN A 233 -4.58 37.25 19.59
C ASN A 233 -3.26 36.49 19.76
N PRO A 234 -2.12 37.00 19.24
CA PRO A 234 -0.81 36.34 19.35
C PRO A 234 -0.40 36.04 20.81
N HIS A 235 -0.81 36.86 21.77
CA HIS A 235 -0.44 36.67 23.18
C HIS A 235 -1.00 35.38 23.80
N ASN A 236 -2.08 34.83 23.24
CA ASN A 236 -2.68 33.60 23.76
C ASN A 236 -1.84 32.35 23.43
N TYR A 237 -0.96 32.41 22.42
CA TYR A 237 -0.10 31.29 22.02
C TYR A 237 1.04 31.03 23.01
N ALA A 238 1.28 31.93 23.97
CA ALA A 238 2.12 31.63 25.13
C ALA A 238 1.52 30.53 26.03
N PHE A 239 0.20 30.31 25.97
CA PHE A 239 -0.53 29.37 26.83
C PHE A 239 -1.15 28.20 26.06
N LEU A 240 -1.35 28.34 24.75
CA LEU A 240 -1.94 27.34 23.88
C LEU A 240 -0.86 26.54 23.15
N SER A 241 -0.88 25.23 23.31
CA SER A 241 -0.08 24.35 22.45
C SER A 241 -0.70 24.24 21.04
N LEU A 242 0.08 23.83 20.05
CA LEU A 242 -0.43 23.56 18.70
C LEU A 242 -1.57 22.52 18.68
N ASP A 243 -1.50 21.52 19.56
CA ASP A 243 -2.57 20.54 19.77
C ASP A 243 -3.87 21.20 20.26
N ASP A 244 -3.76 22.16 21.18
CA ASP A 244 -4.92 22.88 21.72
C ASP A 244 -5.56 23.73 20.61
N VAL A 245 -4.72 24.40 19.81
CA VAL A 245 -5.15 25.19 18.65
C VAL A 245 -5.92 24.32 17.65
N ASP A 246 -5.39 23.14 17.32
CA ASP A 246 -6.05 22.20 16.40
C ASP A 246 -7.44 21.78 16.92
N ASN A 247 -7.54 21.46 18.22
CA ASN A 247 -8.83 21.10 18.84
C ASN A 247 -9.84 22.26 18.81
N LEU A 248 -9.39 23.49 19.03
CA LEU A 248 -10.24 24.69 18.98
C LEU A 248 -10.71 25.00 17.55
N VAL A 249 -9.81 24.95 16.56
CA VAL A 249 -10.17 25.16 15.14
C VAL A 249 -11.14 24.08 14.67
N ASP A 250 -10.91 22.81 15.03
CA ASP A 250 -11.83 21.73 14.71
C ASP A 250 -13.20 21.91 15.38
N SER A 251 -13.24 22.43 16.61
CA SER A 251 -14.49 22.77 17.29
C SER A 251 -15.25 23.88 16.54
N ILE A 252 -14.56 24.96 16.14
CA ILE A 252 -15.14 26.03 15.31
C ILE A 252 -15.72 25.44 14.03
N LYS A 253 -14.97 24.58 13.31
CA LYS A 253 -15.43 23.93 12.09
C LYS A 253 -16.73 23.16 12.30
N VAL A 254 -16.83 22.38 13.38
CA VAL A 254 -18.05 21.62 13.71
C VAL A 254 -19.21 22.57 14.02
N PHE A 255 -18.99 23.58 14.85
CA PHE A 255 -20.03 24.56 15.22
C PHE A 255 -20.54 25.33 14.00
N VAL A 256 -19.64 25.86 13.17
CA VAL A 256 -20.00 26.59 11.94
C VAL A 256 -20.72 25.67 10.94
N SER A 257 -20.29 24.41 10.79
CA SER A 257 -20.94 23.45 9.90
C SER A 257 -22.35 23.06 10.34
N PHE A 258 -22.62 23.07 11.64
CA PHE A 258 -23.97 22.88 12.18
C PHE A 258 -24.87 24.07 11.85
N CYS A 259 -24.30 25.27 11.89
CA CYS A 259 -24.95 26.55 11.62
C CYS A 259 -25.29 26.80 10.14
N LYS A 260 -24.89 25.92 9.21
CA LYS A 260 -24.93 26.19 7.76
C LYS A 260 -26.31 26.35 7.13
N ASP A 261 -27.40 26.02 7.83
CA ASP A 261 -28.77 26.07 7.28
C ASP A 261 -29.55 27.31 7.79
N ASP A 262 -28.98 28.10 8.72
CA ASP A 262 -29.60 29.32 9.25
C ASP A 262 -29.14 30.56 8.48
N LYS A 263 -30.08 31.36 8.00
CA LYS A 263 -29.80 32.64 7.31
C LYS A 263 -29.08 33.64 8.20
N LYS A 264 -29.26 33.61 9.52
CA LYS A 264 -28.52 34.46 10.47
C LYS A 264 -27.02 34.16 10.44
N SER A 265 -26.64 32.90 10.20
CA SER A 265 -25.25 32.45 10.06
C SER A 265 -24.53 33.12 8.90
N LEU A 266 -25.24 33.51 7.85
CA LEU A 266 -24.63 34.11 6.67
C LEU A 266 -23.91 35.41 7.02
N LYS A 267 -24.58 36.29 7.77
CA LYS A 267 -24.01 37.58 8.19
C LYS A 267 -22.81 37.38 9.10
N ILE A 268 -22.92 36.46 10.06
CA ILE A 268 -21.83 36.12 10.99
C ILE A 268 -20.64 35.57 10.21
N SER A 269 -20.88 34.62 9.29
CA SER A 269 -19.82 33.95 8.53
C SER A 269 -19.10 34.92 7.59
N ALA A 270 -19.85 35.71 6.82
CA ALA A 270 -19.25 36.72 5.95
C ALA A 270 -18.50 37.80 6.74
N GLY A 271 -19.04 38.24 7.87
CA GLY A 271 -18.40 39.22 8.75
C GLY A 271 -17.11 38.71 9.39
N THR A 272 -17.10 37.47 9.88
CA THR A 272 -15.91 36.83 10.46
C THR A 272 -14.85 36.55 9.40
N PHE A 273 -15.26 36.08 8.21
CA PHE A 273 -14.38 35.92 7.06
C PHE A 273 -13.67 37.24 6.72
N LYS A 274 -14.41 38.33 6.54
CA LYS A 274 -13.85 39.65 6.21
C LYS A 274 -12.84 40.13 7.27
N LYS A 275 -13.21 40.07 8.54
CA LYS A 275 -12.32 40.45 9.65
C LYS A 275 -11.05 39.61 9.72
N GLY A 276 -11.14 38.32 9.40
CA GLY A 276 -9.98 37.43 9.35
C GLY A 276 -9.08 37.75 8.15
N LEU A 277 -9.66 38.05 6.98
CA LEU A 277 -8.89 38.48 5.81
C LEU A 277 -8.18 39.81 6.07
N ASP A 278 -8.84 40.78 6.70
CA ASP A 278 -8.22 42.05 7.11
C ASP A 278 -7.02 41.81 8.03
N PHE A 279 -7.12 40.85 8.96
CA PHE A 279 -5.99 40.46 9.82
C PHE A 279 -4.84 39.85 9.02
N VAL A 280 -5.12 38.95 8.08
CA VAL A 280 -4.10 38.37 7.18
C VAL A 280 -3.36 39.48 6.42
N VAL A 281 -4.09 40.44 5.85
CA VAL A 281 -3.50 41.60 5.14
C VAL A 281 -2.61 42.43 6.07
N GLN A 282 -3.07 42.72 7.30
CA GLN A 282 -2.27 43.45 8.29
C GLN A 282 -0.95 42.75 8.62
N VAL A 283 -0.99 41.43 8.81
CA VAL A 283 0.21 40.63 9.09
C VAL A 283 1.17 40.63 7.89
N ILE A 284 0.67 40.51 6.65
CA ILE A 284 1.50 40.58 5.43
C ILE A 284 2.20 41.94 5.32
N CYS A 285 1.49 43.03 5.58
CA CYS A 285 2.07 44.38 5.52
C CYS A 285 3.16 44.60 6.58
N ASN A 286 3.04 43.93 7.73
CA ASN A 286 4.03 43.95 8.80
C ASN A 286 5.13 42.93 8.48
N LYS A 287 6.16 43.35 7.73
CA LYS A 287 7.29 42.51 7.26
C LYS A 287 8.14 41.80 8.35
N LYS A 288 7.78 41.92 9.63
CA LYS A 288 8.45 41.25 10.75
C LYS A 288 7.39 40.55 11.57
N THR A 289 7.31 39.24 11.45
CA THR A 289 6.41 38.40 12.25
C THR A 289 7.21 37.66 13.31
N VAL A 290 6.80 37.77 14.58
CA VAL A 290 7.28 36.85 15.62
C VAL A 290 6.60 35.49 15.49
N TYR A 291 7.09 34.47 16.20
CA TYR A 291 6.56 33.10 16.12
C TYR A 291 5.05 33.06 16.36
N GLU A 292 4.59 33.69 17.44
CA GLU A 292 3.20 33.67 17.89
C GLU A 292 2.28 34.36 16.88
N GLU A 293 2.75 35.42 16.21
CA GLU A 293 2.02 36.08 15.12
C GLU A 293 1.88 35.15 13.91
N PHE A 294 2.92 34.37 13.62
CA PHE A 294 2.87 33.38 12.56
C PHE A 294 1.92 32.23 12.89
N VAL A 295 1.95 31.70 14.13
CA VAL A 295 0.98 30.67 14.56
C VAL A 295 -0.44 31.23 14.49
N ALA A 296 -0.66 32.47 14.94
CA ALA A 296 -1.96 33.15 14.80
C ALA A 296 -2.40 33.27 13.34
N LEU A 297 -1.49 33.65 12.43
CA LEU A 297 -1.76 33.70 11.00
C LEU A 297 -2.21 32.34 10.45
N VAL A 298 -1.51 31.25 10.80
CA VAL A 298 -1.87 29.89 10.36
C VAL A 298 -3.26 29.50 10.86
N SER A 299 -3.57 29.78 12.13
CA SER A 299 -4.90 29.52 12.70
C SER A 299 -5.99 30.34 12.01
N ILE A 300 -5.73 31.63 11.78
CA ILE A 300 -6.69 32.50 11.08
C ILE A 300 -6.90 32.06 9.63
N LEU A 301 -5.88 31.58 8.93
CA LEU A 301 -6.01 31.05 7.57
C LEU A 301 -6.99 29.86 7.49
N ASP A 302 -6.97 28.94 8.46
CA ASP A 302 -7.96 27.85 8.50
C ASP A 302 -9.36 28.37 8.86
N ILE A 303 -9.45 29.32 9.79
CA ILE A 303 -10.71 29.94 10.21
C ILE A 303 -11.39 30.70 9.05
N ILE A 304 -10.65 31.51 8.29
CA ILE A 304 -11.23 32.24 7.15
C ILE A 304 -11.74 31.26 6.10
N TYR A 305 -11.04 30.15 5.84
CA TYR A 305 -11.50 29.11 4.95
C TYR A 305 -12.84 28.50 5.46
N ILE A 306 -12.92 28.15 6.75
CA ILE A 306 -14.13 27.58 7.36
C ILE A 306 -15.35 28.52 7.19
N TYR A 307 -15.17 29.81 7.52
CA TYR A 307 -16.26 30.79 7.42
C TYR A 307 -16.57 31.19 5.98
N PHE A 308 -15.59 31.22 5.09
CA PHE A 308 -15.81 31.41 3.66
C PHE A 308 -16.64 30.27 3.08
N GLU A 309 -16.25 29.02 3.32
CA GLU A 309 -16.99 27.83 2.86
C GLU A 309 -18.44 27.86 3.37
N ALA A 310 -18.65 28.22 4.64
CA ALA A 310 -19.99 28.37 5.21
C ALA A 310 -20.81 29.48 4.54
N ALA A 311 -20.24 30.67 4.37
CA ALA A 311 -20.91 31.79 3.71
C ALA A 311 -21.24 31.47 2.24
N TYR A 312 -20.32 30.79 1.54
CA TYR A 312 -20.50 30.34 0.16
C TYR A 312 -21.64 29.32 0.06
N ASN A 313 -21.68 28.32 0.93
CA ASN A 313 -22.74 27.31 0.95
C ASN A 313 -24.13 27.91 1.27
N LEU A 314 -24.18 29.00 2.01
CA LEU A 314 -25.38 29.79 2.29
C LEU A 314 -25.79 30.75 1.15
N GLY A 315 -25.05 30.75 0.03
CA GLY A 315 -25.38 31.51 -1.18
C GLY A 315 -24.67 32.87 -1.31
N SER A 316 -23.71 33.21 -0.42
CA SER A 316 -22.90 34.42 -0.61
C SER A 316 -22.00 34.30 -1.83
N ARG A 317 -22.10 35.26 -2.76
CA ARG A 317 -21.24 35.39 -3.95
C ARG A 317 -20.60 36.77 -4.08
N ILE A 318 -20.59 37.54 -2.98
CA ILE A 318 -20.18 38.95 -2.96
C ILE A 318 -18.66 39.17 -2.96
N PHE A 319 -17.87 38.10 -3.01
CA PHE A 319 -16.44 38.15 -2.78
C PHE A 319 -15.69 38.15 -4.11
N ASP A 320 -14.64 38.97 -4.22
CA ASP A 320 -13.69 38.93 -5.32
C ASP A 320 -12.72 37.77 -5.11
N TYR A 321 -12.94 36.67 -5.83
CA TYR A 321 -12.16 35.45 -5.66
C TYR A 321 -10.71 35.61 -6.13
N ASP A 322 -10.49 36.39 -7.18
CA ASP A 322 -9.17 36.62 -7.76
C ASP A 322 -8.31 37.48 -6.82
N GLU A 323 -8.90 38.54 -6.25
CA GLU A 323 -8.25 39.35 -5.23
C GLU A 323 -7.88 38.52 -4.00
N ILE A 324 -8.79 37.66 -3.52
CA ILE A 324 -8.52 36.77 -2.37
C ILE A 324 -7.38 35.80 -2.68
N ILE A 325 -7.38 35.17 -3.86
CA ILE A 325 -6.28 34.29 -4.29
C ILE A 325 -4.97 35.06 -4.30
N LYS A 326 -4.95 36.27 -4.86
CA LYS A 326 -3.74 37.11 -4.92
C LYS A 326 -3.21 37.46 -3.53
N ILE A 327 -4.09 37.83 -2.59
CA ILE A 327 -3.72 38.14 -1.20
C ILE A 327 -3.06 36.92 -0.55
N ILE A 328 -3.71 35.74 -0.63
CA ILE A 328 -3.23 34.53 0.03
C ILE A 328 -1.94 33.99 -0.61
N SER A 329 -1.83 34.08 -1.94
CA SER A 329 -0.67 33.59 -2.69
C SER A 329 0.61 34.34 -2.34
N ASN A 330 0.49 35.64 -2.10
CA ASN A 330 1.61 36.54 -1.77
C ASN A 330 2.10 36.42 -0.33
N ILE A 331 1.49 35.57 0.49
CA ILE A 331 2.00 35.29 1.84
C ILE A 331 3.27 34.45 1.69
N ASN A 332 4.40 35.08 2.00
CA ASN A 332 5.71 34.44 2.07
C ASN A 332 6.40 34.85 3.39
N PRO A 333 6.24 34.03 4.44
CA PRO A 333 6.75 34.37 5.77
C PRO A 333 8.26 34.07 5.87
N GLU A 334 9.01 35.00 6.47
CA GLU A 334 10.43 34.79 6.79
C GLU A 334 10.58 33.96 8.08
N ILE A 335 11.67 33.20 8.18
CA ILE A 335 11.98 32.41 9.38
C ILE A 335 12.27 33.36 10.55
N PRO A 336 11.52 33.29 11.67
CA PRO A 336 11.81 34.12 12.83
C PRO A 336 13.18 33.78 13.44
N PRO A 337 13.98 34.78 13.90
CA PRO A 337 15.38 34.58 14.28
C PRO A 337 15.63 33.59 15.41
N THR A 338 14.64 33.33 16.26
CA THR A 338 14.78 32.59 17.52
C THR A 338 14.27 31.15 17.45
N ILE A 339 13.71 30.71 16.32
CA ILE A 339 13.07 29.39 16.18
C ILE A 339 14.05 28.40 15.56
N SER A 340 14.05 27.17 16.07
CA SER A 340 14.79 26.07 15.45
C SER A 340 14.26 25.73 14.06
N HIS A 341 15.12 25.28 13.13
CA HIS A 341 14.67 24.85 11.80
C HIS A 341 13.56 23.78 11.83
N ASN A 342 13.59 22.87 12.81
CA ASN A 342 12.59 21.80 12.92
C ASN A 342 11.21 22.31 13.36
N GLU A 343 11.18 23.22 14.34
CA GLU A 343 9.94 23.84 14.80
C GLU A 343 9.34 24.73 13.70
N TRP A 344 10.18 25.51 13.02
CA TRP A 344 9.79 26.28 11.84
C TRP A 344 9.20 25.39 10.74
N ALA A 345 9.88 24.30 10.36
CA ALA A 345 9.40 23.38 9.33
C ALA A 345 8.01 22.82 9.67
N THR A 346 7.75 22.51 10.94
CA THR A 346 6.46 21.97 11.39
C THR A 346 5.34 22.99 11.20
N ILE A 347 5.52 24.24 11.64
CA ILE A 347 4.49 25.27 11.50
C ILE A 347 4.36 25.77 10.05
N TYR A 348 5.46 25.80 9.29
CA TYR A 348 5.47 26.20 7.88
C TYR A 348 4.73 25.17 7.01
N ASN A 349 4.93 23.87 7.24
CA ASN A 349 4.15 22.83 6.55
C ASN A 349 2.65 22.98 6.83
N ARG A 350 2.26 23.29 8.08
CA ARG A 350 0.86 23.59 8.44
C ARG A 350 0.34 24.83 7.70
N PHE A 351 1.13 25.91 7.66
CA PHE A 351 0.81 27.11 6.89
C PHE A 351 0.52 26.79 5.42
N LEU A 352 1.43 26.07 4.75
CA LEU A 352 1.26 25.69 3.35
C LEU A 352 0.03 24.79 3.14
N GLU A 353 -0.24 23.86 4.05
CA GLU A 353 -1.47 23.06 4.03
C GLU A 353 -2.73 23.95 4.01
N LYS A 354 -2.81 24.94 4.91
CA LYS A 354 -3.98 25.84 5.00
C LYS A 354 -4.05 26.80 3.81
N LYS A 355 -2.92 27.38 3.39
CA LYS A 355 -2.77 28.25 2.21
C LYS A 355 -3.34 27.56 0.97
N TYR A 356 -2.81 26.38 0.64
CA TYR A 356 -3.19 25.67 -0.57
C TYR A 356 -4.57 25.04 -0.49
N ARG A 357 -5.04 24.60 0.69
CA ARG A 357 -6.42 24.15 0.85
C ARG A 357 -7.42 25.25 0.52
N PHE A 358 -7.15 26.49 0.94
CA PHE A 358 -8.05 27.60 0.65
C PHE A 358 -7.99 28.01 -0.83
N ILE A 359 -6.78 28.15 -1.41
CA ILE A 359 -6.64 28.45 -2.83
C ILE A 359 -7.29 27.35 -3.69
N ASP A 360 -7.13 26.07 -3.33
CA ASP A 360 -7.75 24.93 -4.04
C ASP A 360 -9.27 25.06 -4.11
N PHE A 361 -9.91 25.53 -3.04
CA PHE A 361 -11.35 25.76 -3.00
C PHE A 361 -11.79 26.92 -3.89
N LEU A 362 -10.98 27.98 -3.99
CA LEU A 362 -11.26 29.18 -4.79
C LEU A 362 -10.98 28.98 -6.28
N LEU A 363 -10.02 28.14 -6.65
CA LEU A 363 -9.57 27.93 -8.03
C LEU A 363 -10.69 27.69 -9.06
N PRO A 364 -11.75 26.91 -8.78
CA PRO A 364 -12.85 26.72 -9.73
C PRO A 364 -13.80 27.92 -9.85
N LEU A 365 -13.73 28.86 -8.90
CA LEU A 365 -14.60 30.04 -8.82
C LEU A 365 -13.95 31.28 -9.44
N ALA A 366 -12.63 31.27 -9.52
CA ALA A 366 -11.78 32.34 -10.03
C ALA A 366 -11.59 32.26 -11.56
N GLU A 367 -11.04 33.32 -12.15
CA GLU A 367 -10.60 33.28 -13.54
C GLU A 367 -9.48 32.25 -13.77
N LYS A 368 -9.32 31.76 -15.01
CA LYS A 368 -8.41 30.65 -15.33
C LYS A 368 -6.96 30.89 -14.86
N ASP A 369 -6.51 32.14 -14.91
CA ASP A 369 -5.13 32.57 -14.66
C ASP A 369 -4.97 33.33 -13.33
N ALA A 370 -5.97 33.25 -12.42
CA ALA A 370 -5.93 33.94 -11.13
C ALA A 370 -4.79 33.48 -10.19
N PHE A 371 -4.20 32.31 -10.44
CA PHE A 371 -3.12 31.74 -9.62
C PHE A 371 -1.91 31.32 -10.46
N ASP A 372 -0.72 31.79 -10.09
CA ASP A 372 0.54 31.34 -10.69
C ASP A 372 1.03 30.03 -10.04
N MET A 373 0.96 28.95 -10.81
CA MET A 373 1.43 27.61 -10.41
C MET A 373 2.92 27.57 -10.04
N ASN A 374 3.76 28.51 -10.51
CA ASN A 374 5.17 28.54 -10.11
C ASN A 374 5.35 28.80 -8.62
N ILE A 375 4.47 29.60 -8.00
CA ILE A 375 4.48 29.83 -6.54
C ILE A 375 4.29 28.50 -5.81
N PHE A 376 3.34 27.68 -6.28
CA PHE A 376 3.10 26.35 -5.73
C PHE A 376 4.32 25.44 -5.84
N TYR A 377 4.98 25.37 -7.00
CA TYR A 377 6.18 24.53 -7.15
C TYR A 377 7.34 25.00 -6.29
N CYS A 378 7.55 26.31 -6.16
CA CYS A 378 8.57 26.87 -5.26
C CYS A 378 8.31 26.47 -3.80
N ASP A 379 7.08 26.64 -3.33
CA ASP A 379 6.70 26.26 -1.96
C ASP A 379 6.87 24.75 -1.73
N MET A 380 6.45 23.90 -2.68
CA MET A 380 6.62 22.44 -2.58
C MET A 380 8.09 22.01 -2.60
N SER A 381 8.96 22.72 -3.32
CA SER A 381 10.40 22.40 -3.39
C SER A 381 11.18 22.67 -2.10
N THR A 382 10.57 23.39 -1.15
CA THR A 382 11.17 23.74 0.16
C THR A 382 10.43 23.09 1.34
N CYS A 383 9.36 22.33 1.06
CA CYS A 383 8.49 21.75 2.08
C CYS A 383 8.94 20.35 2.49
N TYR A 384 9.04 20.09 3.79
CA TYR A 384 9.43 18.79 4.35
C TYR A 384 8.27 17.78 4.45
N ASP A 385 7.06 18.16 4.06
CA ASP A 385 5.85 17.33 4.15
C ASP A 385 4.87 17.62 2.99
N ALA A 386 5.42 17.78 1.79
CA ALA A 386 4.66 18.18 0.62
C ALA A 386 3.53 17.19 0.28
N TYR A 387 3.72 15.91 0.60
CA TYR A 387 2.68 14.90 0.42
C TYR A 387 1.40 15.20 1.21
N ASN A 388 1.53 15.53 2.49
CA ASN A 388 0.36 15.81 3.33
C ASN A 388 -0.39 17.06 2.88
N ILE A 389 0.30 18.01 2.27
CA ILE A 389 -0.32 19.19 1.65
C ILE A 389 -1.05 18.78 0.38
N ILE A 390 -0.42 18.02 -0.52
CA ILE A 390 -0.99 17.75 -1.84
C ILE A 390 -2.14 16.75 -1.75
N LYS A 391 -2.10 15.77 -0.84
CA LYS A 391 -3.13 14.72 -0.75
C LYS A 391 -4.54 15.28 -0.48
N ILE A 392 -4.63 16.44 0.17
CA ILE A 392 -5.91 17.08 0.48
C ILE A 392 -6.45 17.95 -0.66
N LEU A 393 -5.61 18.32 -1.63
CA LEU A 393 -6.00 19.18 -2.75
C LEU A 393 -6.82 18.38 -3.77
N LYS A 394 -7.82 19.01 -4.36
CA LYS A 394 -8.74 18.38 -5.33
C LYS A 394 -8.64 19.00 -6.71
N ASN A 395 -8.55 20.33 -6.79
CA ASN A 395 -8.58 21.10 -8.04
C ASN A 395 -7.17 21.37 -8.57
N PHE A 396 -6.19 21.64 -7.70
CA PHE A 396 -4.76 21.77 -8.03
C PHE A 396 -4.24 20.54 -8.76
N VAL A 397 -4.63 19.36 -8.29
CA VAL A 397 -4.36 18.04 -8.88
C VAL A 397 -4.58 18.03 -10.41
N LEU A 398 -5.60 18.74 -10.91
CA LEU A 398 -5.91 18.79 -12.34
C LEU A 398 -5.03 19.77 -13.14
N LYS A 399 -4.35 20.69 -12.46
CA LYS A 399 -3.47 21.74 -13.04
C LYS A 399 -1.98 21.45 -12.86
N ILE A 400 -1.60 20.32 -12.24
CA ILE A 400 -0.19 19.96 -12.01
C ILE A 400 0.53 19.71 -13.34
N ASP A 401 1.64 20.42 -13.55
CA ASP A 401 2.67 20.11 -14.53
C ASP A 401 3.60 19.07 -13.92
N TRP A 402 3.41 17.84 -14.39
CA TRP A 402 4.13 16.69 -13.88
C TRP A 402 5.62 16.72 -14.17
N ASN A 403 6.09 17.46 -15.19
CA ASN A 403 7.53 17.61 -15.44
C ASN A 403 8.23 18.34 -14.28
N LYS A 404 7.59 19.39 -13.76
CA LYS A 404 8.10 20.11 -12.58
C LYS A 404 7.94 19.26 -11.32
N MET A 405 6.77 18.64 -11.17
CA MET A 405 6.44 17.86 -9.98
C MET A 405 7.34 16.63 -9.82
N ILE A 406 7.63 15.90 -10.89
CA ILE A 406 8.52 14.73 -10.85
C ILE A 406 9.94 15.12 -10.47
N THR A 407 10.39 16.30 -10.90
CA THR A 407 11.73 16.82 -10.60
C THR A 407 11.86 17.05 -9.09
N ILE A 408 10.85 17.67 -8.47
CA ILE A 408 10.80 17.87 -7.01
C ILE A 408 10.72 16.51 -6.29
N ALA A 409 9.86 15.61 -6.77
CA ALA A 409 9.66 14.30 -6.16
C ALA A 409 10.90 13.39 -6.23
N CYS A 410 11.82 13.62 -7.17
CA CYS A 410 13.05 12.85 -7.30
C CYS A 410 14.19 13.39 -6.43
N LEU A 411 14.02 14.49 -5.68
CA LEU A 411 15.05 15.01 -4.79
C LEU A 411 15.25 14.09 -3.57
N PRO A 412 16.51 13.84 -3.14
CA PRO A 412 16.79 12.88 -2.06
C PRO A 412 16.03 13.16 -0.76
N GLN A 413 15.88 14.44 -0.39
CA GLN A 413 15.19 14.81 0.86
C GLN A 413 13.68 14.59 0.83
N PHE A 414 13.05 14.47 -0.36
CA PHE A 414 11.60 14.38 -0.49
C PHE A 414 11.14 13.06 -1.11
N ILE A 415 12.06 12.25 -1.64
CA ILE A 415 11.73 11.10 -2.47
C ILE A 415 10.74 10.17 -1.77
N GLU A 416 10.90 9.94 -0.47
CA GLU A 416 9.97 9.13 0.32
C GLU A 416 8.53 9.64 0.33
N ASP A 417 8.36 10.95 0.54
CA ASP A 417 7.06 11.56 0.79
C ASP A 417 6.18 11.48 -0.46
N TYR A 418 6.79 11.55 -1.64
CA TYR A 418 6.07 11.62 -2.91
C TYR A 418 5.56 10.29 -3.45
N ALA A 419 5.92 9.15 -2.86
CA ALA A 419 5.54 7.84 -3.39
C ALA A 419 4.02 7.72 -3.57
N GLU A 420 3.24 7.94 -2.50
CA GLU A 420 1.78 7.77 -2.56
C GLU A 420 1.12 8.77 -3.53
N LEU A 421 1.69 9.96 -3.69
CA LEU A 421 1.19 10.95 -4.64
C LEU A 421 1.36 10.49 -6.09
N ILE A 422 2.56 10.05 -6.45
CA ILE A 422 2.90 9.59 -7.81
C ILE A 422 1.99 8.44 -8.23
N PHE A 423 1.63 7.60 -7.26
CA PHE A 423 0.80 6.42 -7.44
C PHE A 423 -0.71 6.69 -7.25
N ASN A 424 -1.14 7.94 -7.05
CA ASN A 424 -2.54 8.24 -6.79
C ASN A 424 -3.43 7.98 -8.03
N ASN A 425 -4.50 7.20 -7.84
CA ASN A 425 -5.46 6.83 -8.89
C ASN A 425 -6.01 8.02 -9.70
N LYS A 426 -6.09 9.23 -9.12
CA LYS A 426 -6.59 10.42 -9.83
C LYS A 426 -5.75 10.75 -11.06
N TYR A 427 -4.43 10.58 -10.97
CA TYR A 427 -3.48 10.88 -12.06
C TYR A 427 -3.35 9.71 -13.04
N LEU A 428 -3.58 8.49 -12.55
CA LEU A 428 -3.60 7.26 -13.36
C LEU A 428 -4.86 7.13 -14.26
N LYS A 429 -5.65 8.19 -14.43
CA LYS A 429 -6.78 8.23 -15.38
C LYS A 429 -6.32 8.47 -16.81
N ASN A 430 -5.20 9.16 -17.01
CA ASN A 430 -4.55 9.34 -18.32
C ASN A 430 -3.23 8.54 -18.31
N ILE A 431 -3.40 7.22 -18.38
CA ILE A 431 -2.42 6.21 -17.99
C ILE A 431 -1.09 6.37 -18.73
N ASP A 432 -1.12 6.58 -20.04
CA ASP A 432 0.09 6.56 -20.85
C ASP A 432 1.03 7.73 -20.56
N ASN A 433 0.50 8.93 -20.28
CA ASN A 433 1.34 10.11 -20.01
C ASN A 433 1.92 10.13 -18.58
N HIS A 434 1.17 9.61 -17.60
CA HIS A 434 1.63 9.65 -16.21
C HIS A 434 2.68 8.58 -15.90
N TYR A 435 2.69 7.54 -16.73
CA TYR A 435 3.54 6.39 -16.60
C TYR A 435 5.04 6.69 -16.71
N ASP A 436 5.43 7.61 -17.60
CA ASP A 436 6.84 8.00 -17.75
C ASP A 436 7.38 8.66 -16.47
N TYR A 437 6.56 9.42 -15.76
CA TYR A 437 6.95 9.97 -14.46
C TYR A 437 7.15 8.90 -13.40
N ILE A 438 6.33 7.84 -13.41
CA ILE A 438 6.53 6.69 -12.51
C ILE A 438 7.88 6.01 -12.81
N LYS A 439 8.22 5.81 -14.09
CA LYS A 439 9.52 5.24 -14.49
C LYS A 439 10.68 6.10 -13.99
N ILE A 440 10.61 7.42 -14.20
CA ILE A 440 11.63 8.37 -13.74
C ILE A 440 11.80 8.28 -12.21
N TYR A 441 10.69 8.24 -11.47
CA TYR A 441 10.70 8.13 -10.02
C TYR A 441 11.34 6.84 -9.53
N ILE A 442 10.94 5.69 -10.10
CA ILE A 442 11.51 4.38 -9.74
C ILE A 442 13.01 4.31 -10.07
N HIS A 443 13.42 4.90 -11.20
CA HIS A 443 14.84 5.00 -11.54
C HIS A 443 15.63 5.85 -10.54
N SER A 444 15.05 6.96 -10.07
CA SER A 444 15.64 7.78 -9.01
C SER A 444 15.79 6.99 -7.71
N LEU A 445 14.76 6.25 -7.29
CA LEU A 445 14.81 5.37 -6.12
C LEU A 445 15.92 4.30 -6.24
N LYS A 446 16.11 3.71 -7.42
CA LYS A 446 17.20 2.76 -7.70
C LYS A 446 18.57 3.41 -7.54
N LYS A 447 18.77 4.60 -8.11
CA LYS A 447 20.03 5.36 -7.95
C LYS A 447 20.36 5.70 -6.50
N MET A 448 19.35 5.87 -5.66
CA MET A 448 19.50 6.16 -4.23
C MET A 448 19.59 4.92 -3.34
N ASN A 449 19.70 3.71 -3.91
CA ASN A 449 19.74 2.44 -3.18
C ASN A 449 18.51 2.20 -2.26
N ARG A 450 17.35 2.77 -2.59
CA ARG A 450 16.10 2.63 -1.84
C ARG A 450 15.27 1.43 -2.27
N GLN A 451 15.88 0.24 -2.17
CA GLN A 451 15.26 -0.99 -2.66
C GLN A 451 13.91 -1.32 -1.99
N ASP A 452 13.74 -0.93 -0.72
CA ASP A 452 12.48 -1.00 0.02
C ASP A 452 11.33 -0.27 -0.72
N LEU A 453 11.58 0.96 -1.16
CA LEU A 453 10.61 1.78 -1.87
C LEU A 453 10.45 1.38 -3.32
N VAL A 454 11.54 1.00 -4.00
CA VAL A 454 11.46 0.48 -5.38
C VAL A 454 10.49 -0.69 -5.42
N LEU A 455 10.64 -1.65 -4.51
CA LEU A 455 9.76 -2.81 -4.43
C LEU A 455 8.30 -2.46 -4.18
N PHE A 456 8.11 -1.50 -3.29
CA PHE A 456 6.79 -1.00 -2.96
C PHE A 456 6.11 -0.37 -4.19
N CYS A 457 6.83 0.48 -4.90
CA CYS A 457 6.38 1.16 -6.11
C CYS A 457 6.05 0.16 -7.23
N GLU A 458 6.91 -0.83 -7.45
CA GLU A 458 6.71 -1.86 -8.46
C GLU A 458 5.52 -2.77 -8.11
N LYS A 459 5.33 -3.09 -6.81
CA LYS A 459 4.10 -3.77 -6.37
C LYS A 459 2.86 -2.98 -6.76
N PHE A 460 2.85 -1.69 -6.43
CA PHE A 460 1.69 -0.85 -6.70
C PHE A 460 1.42 -0.75 -8.21
N MET A 461 2.48 -0.67 -9.03
CA MET A 461 2.36 -0.79 -10.48
C MET A 461 1.64 -2.07 -10.89
N PHE A 462 2.07 -3.23 -10.38
CA PHE A 462 1.37 -4.48 -10.65
C PHE A 462 -0.09 -4.41 -10.19
N ASP A 463 -0.37 -4.05 -8.94
CA ASP A 463 -1.74 -4.05 -8.39
C ASP A 463 -2.70 -3.13 -9.17
N LYS A 464 -2.20 -2.01 -9.72
CA LYS A 464 -3.04 -1.05 -10.47
C LYS A 464 -3.19 -1.33 -11.95
N PHE A 465 -2.14 -1.84 -12.59
CA PHE A 465 -2.11 -2.01 -14.04
C PHE A 465 -2.39 -3.46 -14.46
N SER A 466 -2.29 -4.43 -13.55
CA SER A 466 -2.56 -5.85 -13.81
C SER A 466 -3.97 -6.16 -14.32
N ASN A 467 -4.96 -5.30 -14.10
CA ASN A 467 -6.34 -5.54 -14.55
C ASN A 467 -6.76 -4.67 -15.76
N LYS A 468 -5.83 -3.93 -16.37
CA LYS A 468 -6.13 -3.05 -17.53
C LYS A 468 -5.49 -3.58 -18.82
N ASN A 469 -6.06 -3.24 -19.98
CA ASN A 469 -5.35 -3.45 -21.26
C ASN A 469 -4.07 -2.63 -21.22
N LEU A 470 -2.92 -3.31 -21.18
CA LEU A 470 -1.62 -2.68 -21.09
C LEU A 470 -1.27 -2.09 -22.45
N SER A 471 -0.77 -0.85 -22.52
CA SER A 471 -0.09 -0.39 -23.72
C SER A 471 1.31 -1.02 -23.81
N GLN A 472 1.93 -0.95 -24.99
CA GLN A 472 3.26 -1.53 -25.24
C GLN A 472 4.30 -1.03 -24.22
N THR A 473 4.30 0.26 -23.92
CA THR A 473 5.23 0.88 -22.96
C THR A 473 5.11 0.29 -21.55
N HIS A 474 3.90 -0.13 -21.14
CA HIS A 474 3.67 -0.81 -19.87
C HIS A 474 4.22 -2.23 -19.88
N ARG A 475 3.92 -2.99 -20.94
CA ARG A 475 4.40 -4.37 -21.09
C ARG A 475 5.92 -4.41 -21.11
N GLU A 476 6.56 -3.53 -21.88
CA GLU A 476 8.01 -3.42 -21.99
C GLU A 476 8.71 -3.24 -20.64
N TYR A 477 8.12 -2.46 -19.74
CA TYR A 477 8.69 -2.25 -18.40
C TYR A 477 8.43 -3.41 -17.45
N PHE A 478 7.26 -4.05 -17.53
CA PHE A 478 7.03 -5.28 -16.76
C PHE A 478 8.04 -6.35 -17.19
N ILE A 479 8.35 -6.42 -18.48
CA ILE A 479 9.43 -7.24 -19.02
C ILE A 479 10.79 -6.77 -18.47
N ASP A 480 11.11 -5.47 -18.52
CA ASP A 480 12.38 -4.95 -18.01
C ASP A 480 12.55 -5.23 -16.51
N MET A 481 11.49 -5.07 -15.71
CA MET A 481 11.49 -5.41 -14.28
C MET A 481 11.68 -6.90 -14.03
N PHE A 482 11.13 -7.75 -14.91
CA PHE A 482 11.29 -9.20 -14.81
C PHE A 482 12.71 -9.63 -15.16
N LEU A 483 13.27 -9.06 -16.23
CA LEU A 483 14.61 -9.34 -16.76
C LEU A 483 15.72 -8.65 -15.96
N GLN A 484 15.42 -7.60 -15.20
CA GLN A 484 16.42 -6.91 -14.39
C GLN A 484 17.06 -7.89 -13.40
N ASP A 485 18.40 -7.81 -13.30
CA ASP A 485 19.22 -8.62 -12.40
C ASP A 485 18.93 -10.12 -12.56
N ILE A 486 18.84 -10.59 -13.82
CA ILE A 486 18.50 -11.98 -14.19
C ILE A 486 19.40 -13.02 -13.51
N ASP A 487 20.65 -12.64 -13.24
CA ASP A 487 21.65 -13.47 -12.58
C ASP A 487 21.51 -13.52 -11.05
N ASN A 488 20.80 -12.57 -10.44
CA ASN A 488 20.61 -12.47 -8.99
C ASN A 488 19.24 -13.04 -8.61
N ASN A 489 19.17 -14.37 -8.46
CA ASN A 489 17.93 -15.06 -8.05
C ASN A 489 17.69 -15.03 -6.54
N ASP A 490 18.65 -14.52 -5.75
CA ASP A 490 18.58 -14.63 -4.30
C ASP A 490 18.02 -13.41 -3.60
N SER A 491 18.07 -12.24 -4.23
CA SER A 491 17.48 -11.06 -3.61
C SER A 491 15.95 -11.12 -3.65
N PHE A 492 15.36 -10.98 -2.45
CA PHE A 492 13.93 -10.87 -2.25
C PHE A 492 13.22 -9.89 -3.21
N PRO A 493 13.78 -8.69 -3.49
CA PRO A 493 13.16 -7.77 -4.44
C PRO A 493 12.90 -8.37 -5.80
N ILE A 494 13.89 -9.07 -6.32
CA ILE A 494 13.88 -9.68 -7.63
C ILE A 494 12.86 -10.83 -7.67
N ILE A 495 12.86 -11.69 -6.64
CA ILE A 495 11.90 -12.80 -6.53
C ILE A 495 10.46 -12.27 -6.49
N SER A 496 10.19 -11.23 -5.68
CA SER A 496 8.83 -10.67 -5.54
C SER A 496 8.32 -10.05 -6.84
N ARG A 497 9.17 -9.30 -7.58
CA ARG A 497 8.84 -8.75 -8.90
C ARG A 497 8.45 -9.85 -9.89
N ARG A 498 9.28 -10.89 -9.97
CA ARG A 498 9.08 -12.00 -10.91
C ARG A 498 7.84 -12.80 -10.54
N LYS A 499 7.63 -13.12 -9.26
CA LYS A 499 6.41 -13.79 -8.80
C LYS A 499 5.15 -13.00 -9.16
N LYS A 500 5.12 -11.68 -8.96
CA LYS A 500 3.94 -10.88 -9.33
C LYS A 500 3.70 -10.81 -10.83
N THR A 501 4.76 -10.78 -11.62
CA THR A 501 4.65 -10.87 -13.08
C THR A 501 4.04 -12.22 -13.48
N LEU A 502 4.52 -13.31 -12.86
CA LEU A 502 3.97 -14.66 -13.07
C LEU A 502 2.51 -14.74 -12.59
N ASP A 503 2.17 -14.23 -11.40
CA ASP A 503 0.82 -14.19 -10.85
C ASP A 503 -0.12 -13.42 -11.81
N PHE A 504 0.30 -12.26 -12.30
CA PHE A 504 -0.42 -11.49 -13.32
C PHE A 504 -0.76 -12.34 -14.55
N LEU A 505 0.20 -13.13 -15.03
CA LEU A 505 -0.02 -14.04 -16.15
C LEU A 505 -0.84 -15.28 -15.75
N PHE A 506 -0.74 -15.77 -14.52
CA PHE A 506 -1.50 -16.91 -13.98
C PHE A 506 -2.98 -16.61 -13.75
N TYR A 507 -3.36 -15.36 -13.50
CA TYR A 507 -4.77 -15.03 -13.21
C TYR A 507 -5.56 -14.52 -14.41
N ARG A 508 -4.91 -14.11 -15.51
CA ARG A 508 -5.61 -13.72 -16.75
C ARG A 508 -5.98 -14.92 -17.62
N THR A 509 -7.16 -14.88 -18.23
CA THR A 509 -7.44 -15.69 -19.42
C THR A 509 -6.45 -15.30 -20.50
N ILE A 510 -5.88 -16.27 -21.22
CA ILE A 510 -4.99 -15.93 -22.35
C ILE A 510 -5.82 -15.16 -23.36
N ASP A 511 -5.38 -13.93 -23.57
CA ASP A 511 -5.95 -12.96 -24.46
C ASP A 511 -4.84 -12.38 -25.35
N THR A 512 -5.23 -11.53 -26.29
CA THR A 512 -4.28 -10.86 -27.19
C THR A 512 -3.18 -10.11 -26.42
N GLN A 513 -3.46 -9.60 -25.22
CA GLN A 513 -2.48 -8.89 -24.39
C GLN A 513 -1.41 -9.82 -23.83
N THR A 514 -1.80 -11.02 -23.44
CA THR A 514 -0.89 -12.07 -22.97
C THR A 514 0.07 -12.48 -24.10
N HIS A 515 -0.44 -12.70 -25.31
CA HIS A 515 0.41 -12.98 -26.48
C HIS A 515 1.38 -11.85 -26.82
N LEU A 516 0.91 -10.60 -26.81
CA LEU A 516 1.76 -9.43 -27.06
C LEU A 516 2.88 -9.32 -26.02
N PHE A 517 2.57 -9.55 -24.74
CA PHE A 517 3.56 -9.56 -23.66
C PHE A 517 4.63 -10.64 -23.89
N ILE A 518 4.23 -11.85 -24.29
CA ILE A 518 5.16 -12.96 -24.53
C ILE A 518 6.06 -12.66 -25.72
N ASN A 519 5.49 -12.16 -26.82
CA ASN A 519 6.28 -11.82 -28.00
C ASN A 519 7.31 -10.74 -27.68
N GLU A 520 6.90 -9.66 -26.98
CA GLU A 520 7.82 -8.61 -26.54
C GLU A 520 8.85 -9.14 -25.53
N PHE A 521 8.46 -10.05 -24.64
CA PHE A 521 9.36 -10.69 -23.67
C PHE A 521 10.44 -11.51 -24.39
N LEU A 522 10.05 -12.34 -25.36
CA LEU A 522 10.97 -13.16 -26.14
C LEU A 522 11.92 -12.30 -26.99
N HIS A 523 11.43 -11.20 -27.57
CA HIS A 523 12.27 -10.25 -28.29
C HIS A 523 13.32 -9.55 -27.39
N LYS A 524 12.94 -9.21 -26.14
CA LYS A 524 13.86 -8.58 -25.17
C LYS A 524 14.80 -9.58 -24.49
N LEU A 525 14.43 -10.84 -24.43
CA LEU A 525 15.26 -11.92 -23.92
C LEU A 525 16.37 -12.20 -24.96
N ASP A 526 17.43 -11.40 -24.91
CA ASP A 526 18.57 -11.45 -25.83
C ASP A 526 19.13 -12.87 -25.93
N VAL A 527 19.04 -13.42 -27.15
CA VAL A 527 19.49 -14.77 -27.52
C VAL A 527 20.96 -14.98 -27.17
N SER A 528 21.77 -13.93 -27.23
CA SER A 528 23.20 -14.02 -26.92
C SER A 528 23.51 -14.22 -25.43
N ASN A 529 22.52 -14.04 -24.54
CA ASN A 529 22.63 -14.23 -23.10
C ASN A 529 21.89 -15.47 -22.56
N TYR A 530 21.44 -16.41 -23.42
CA TYR A 530 20.73 -17.64 -23.03
C TYR A 530 21.51 -18.67 -22.21
N THR A 531 22.69 -18.31 -21.71
CA THR A 531 23.61 -19.26 -21.14
C THR A 531 23.24 -19.67 -19.72
N LYS A 532 22.69 -18.78 -18.89
CA LYS A 532 22.48 -19.08 -17.46
C LYS A 532 21.07 -19.56 -17.14
N TYR A 533 21.01 -20.58 -16.28
CA TYR A 533 19.74 -21.11 -15.76
C TYR A 533 18.97 -20.04 -14.97
N ASN A 534 17.71 -19.79 -15.36
CA ASN A 534 16.76 -19.01 -14.58
C ASN A 534 15.43 -19.73 -14.38
N LEU A 535 15.15 -20.14 -13.14
CA LEU A 535 13.91 -20.84 -12.75
C LEU A 535 12.64 -20.01 -13.06
N ASN A 536 12.72 -18.68 -13.02
CA ASN A 536 11.56 -17.83 -13.26
C ASN A 536 11.15 -17.80 -14.74
N ILE A 537 12.12 -17.88 -15.66
CA ILE A 537 11.84 -18.01 -17.10
C ILE A 537 11.22 -19.38 -17.39
N VAL A 538 11.75 -20.44 -16.79
CA VAL A 538 11.17 -21.79 -16.91
C VAL A 538 9.74 -21.80 -16.36
N ALA A 539 9.51 -21.22 -15.19
CA ALA A 539 8.18 -21.10 -14.61
C ALA A 539 7.23 -20.33 -15.54
N LEU A 540 7.67 -19.20 -16.11
CA LEU A 540 6.91 -18.42 -17.09
C LEU A 540 6.48 -19.29 -18.27
N PHE A 541 7.40 -20.00 -18.91
CA PHE A 541 7.08 -20.86 -20.06
C PHE A 541 6.11 -21.99 -19.70
N LEU A 542 6.29 -22.63 -18.55
CA LEU A 542 5.35 -23.65 -18.07
C LEU A 542 3.94 -23.11 -17.82
N VAL A 543 3.81 -21.86 -17.34
CA VAL A 543 2.49 -21.20 -17.19
C VAL A 543 1.78 -21.13 -18.53
N LEU A 544 2.52 -20.68 -19.56
CA LEU A 544 2.00 -20.46 -20.91
C LEU A 544 1.55 -21.78 -21.53
N VAL A 545 2.43 -22.79 -21.45
CA VAL A 545 2.17 -24.13 -21.95
C VAL A 545 0.96 -24.76 -21.28
N LYS A 546 0.75 -24.52 -19.97
CA LYS A 546 -0.41 -25.06 -19.26
C LYS A 546 -1.73 -24.43 -19.71
N LYS A 547 -1.70 -23.14 -20.04
CA LYS A 547 -2.90 -22.35 -20.26
C LYS A 547 -3.34 -22.30 -21.73
N ASP A 548 -2.40 -22.35 -22.67
CA ASP A 548 -2.69 -22.21 -24.10
C ASP A 548 -2.42 -23.53 -24.84
N ASP A 549 -3.40 -24.02 -25.58
CA ASP A 549 -3.21 -25.19 -26.45
C ASP A 549 -2.70 -24.82 -27.85
N ASN A 550 -2.72 -23.54 -28.23
CA ASN A 550 -2.43 -23.08 -29.59
C ASN A 550 -1.45 -21.89 -29.60
N LEU A 551 -0.29 -22.03 -28.94
CA LEU A 551 0.77 -21.03 -29.04
C LEU A 551 1.29 -20.93 -30.49
N PRO A 552 1.66 -19.72 -30.97
CA PRO A 552 2.32 -19.56 -32.27
C PRO A 552 3.63 -20.35 -32.36
N ASP A 553 3.91 -20.95 -33.52
CA ASP A 553 5.13 -21.76 -33.74
C ASP A 553 6.41 -21.00 -33.39
N ASN A 554 6.51 -19.72 -33.76
CA ASN A 554 7.68 -18.89 -33.45
C ASN A 554 7.92 -18.76 -31.93
N THR A 555 6.86 -18.71 -31.12
CA THR A 555 6.92 -18.63 -29.66
C THR A 555 7.44 -19.94 -29.10
N ILE A 556 6.94 -21.06 -29.62
CA ILE A 556 7.38 -22.41 -29.24
C ILE A 556 8.85 -22.61 -29.60
N SER A 557 9.28 -22.20 -30.80
CA SER A 557 10.67 -22.30 -31.24
C SER A 557 11.61 -21.49 -30.33
N HIS A 558 11.29 -20.23 -30.00
CA HIS A 558 12.10 -19.43 -29.07
C HIS A 558 12.16 -20.03 -27.66
N MET A 559 11.04 -20.59 -27.16
CA MET A 559 11.07 -21.32 -25.88
C MET A 559 12.04 -22.50 -25.98
N CYS A 560 11.97 -23.28 -27.07
CA CYS A 560 12.85 -24.43 -27.31
C CYS A 560 14.32 -24.01 -27.50
N GLU A 561 14.61 -22.84 -28.06
CA GLU A 561 15.97 -22.29 -28.18
C GLU A 561 16.52 -21.90 -26.80
N TYR A 562 15.70 -21.28 -25.95
CA TYR A 562 16.08 -21.00 -24.56
C TYR A 562 16.36 -22.30 -23.80
N PHE A 563 15.36 -23.21 -23.76
CA PHE A 563 15.53 -24.67 -23.86
C PHE A 563 16.98 -25.15 -24.01
N ILE A 564 17.36 -25.22 -25.25
CA ILE A 564 18.57 -25.85 -25.66
C ILE A 564 19.81 -25.10 -25.16
N SER A 565 19.79 -23.77 -25.19
CA SER A 565 20.93 -22.94 -24.79
C SER A 565 21.35 -23.14 -23.33
N VAL A 566 20.40 -23.21 -22.39
CA VAL A 566 20.70 -23.44 -20.96
C VAL A 566 21.24 -24.87 -20.74
N LEU A 567 20.76 -25.86 -21.48
CA LEU A 567 21.30 -27.23 -21.43
C LEU A 567 22.74 -27.27 -21.92
N CYS A 568 23.02 -26.58 -23.02
CA CYS A 568 24.36 -26.51 -23.59
C CYS A 568 25.36 -25.87 -22.63
N TYR A 569 24.98 -24.78 -21.97
CA TYR A 569 25.87 -24.07 -21.04
C TYR A 569 26.13 -24.82 -19.73
N ASN A 570 25.12 -25.50 -19.17
CA ASN A 570 25.27 -26.22 -17.89
C ASN A 570 25.85 -27.63 -18.05
N TYR A 571 26.37 -27.97 -19.23
CA TYR A 571 26.96 -29.28 -19.46
C TYR A 571 28.22 -29.49 -18.60
N LYS A 572 28.10 -30.38 -17.62
CA LYS A 572 29.21 -30.99 -16.90
C LYS A 572 28.94 -32.49 -16.83
N PRO A 573 29.70 -33.33 -17.55
CA PRO A 573 29.47 -34.78 -17.59
C PRO A 573 29.35 -35.34 -16.17
N ASP A 574 30.32 -35.05 -15.32
CA ASP A 574 30.47 -35.70 -14.02
C ASP A 574 29.39 -35.34 -12.97
N THR A 575 28.53 -34.34 -13.24
CA THR A 575 27.50 -33.86 -12.29
C THR A 575 26.08 -33.91 -12.86
N PHE A 576 25.90 -34.51 -14.05
CA PHE A 576 24.62 -34.50 -14.78
C PHE A 576 23.48 -35.16 -13.99
N GLU A 577 23.73 -36.31 -13.36
CA GLU A 577 22.71 -37.02 -12.57
C GLU A 577 22.41 -36.36 -11.22
N GLU A 578 23.34 -35.60 -10.67
CA GLU A 578 23.22 -34.98 -9.34
C GLU A 578 22.49 -33.62 -9.39
N SER A 579 22.43 -33.00 -10.57
CA SER A 579 21.78 -31.69 -10.72
C SER A 579 20.27 -31.79 -10.87
N HIS A 580 19.54 -31.62 -9.75
CA HIS A 580 18.08 -31.46 -9.76
C HIS A 580 17.60 -30.35 -10.71
N ILE A 581 18.42 -29.32 -10.92
CA ILE A 581 18.13 -28.20 -11.82
C ILE A 581 18.04 -28.66 -13.28
N VAL A 582 19.01 -29.46 -13.74
CA VAL A 582 19.01 -30.00 -15.11
C VAL A 582 17.81 -30.92 -15.34
N LYS A 583 17.40 -31.70 -14.33
CA LYS A 583 16.22 -32.57 -14.43
C LYS A 583 14.91 -31.78 -14.58
N ILE A 584 14.71 -30.72 -13.78
CA ILE A 584 13.54 -29.83 -13.90
C ILE A 584 13.49 -29.21 -15.29
N TYR A 585 14.65 -28.83 -15.81
CA TYR A 585 14.78 -28.20 -17.10
C TYR A 585 14.40 -29.12 -18.26
N ILE A 586 14.96 -30.33 -18.27
CA ILE A 586 14.64 -31.33 -19.31
C ILE A 586 13.17 -31.73 -19.22
N ALA A 587 12.63 -31.94 -18.01
CA ALA A 587 11.22 -32.24 -17.83
C ALA A 587 10.31 -31.12 -18.39
N SER A 588 10.70 -29.86 -18.16
CA SER A 588 9.98 -28.70 -18.69
C SER A 588 10.06 -28.65 -20.22
N PHE A 589 11.25 -28.81 -20.79
CA PHE A 589 11.46 -28.84 -22.24
C PHE A 589 10.65 -29.95 -22.93
N VAL A 590 10.69 -31.16 -22.38
CA VAL A 590 9.89 -32.32 -22.82
C VAL A 590 8.40 -32.00 -22.78
N SER A 591 7.91 -31.34 -21.71
CA SER A 591 6.51 -30.96 -21.61
C SER A 591 6.07 -30.02 -22.73
N ILE A 592 6.93 -29.10 -23.18
CA ILE A 592 6.63 -28.17 -24.28
C ILE A 592 6.60 -28.93 -25.61
N LEU A 593 7.65 -29.69 -25.90
CA LEU A 593 7.77 -30.49 -27.13
C LEU A 593 6.58 -31.43 -27.29
N CYS A 594 6.24 -32.19 -26.24
CA CYS A 594 5.13 -33.14 -26.25
C CYS A 594 3.78 -32.47 -26.48
N ARG A 595 3.52 -31.32 -25.83
CA ARG A 595 2.22 -30.64 -25.95
C ARG A 595 1.97 -30.11 -27.36
N TYR A 596 2.99 -29.49 -27.97
CA TYR A 596 2.85 -28.85 -29.28
C TYR A 596 3.35 -29.69 -30.46
N LYS A 597 3.84 -30.92 -30.21
CA LYS A 597 4.40 -31.82 -31.24
C LYS A 597 5.54 -31.17 -32.05
N HIS A 598 6.37 -30.37 -31.37
CA HIS A 598 7.48 -29.67 -32.00
C HIS A 598 8.68 -30.61 -32.20
N GLU A 599 9.46 -30.40 -33.26
CA GLU A 599 10.66 -31.20 -33.53
C GLU A 599 11.81 -30.85 -32.56
N ILE A 600 12.67 -31.84 -32.29
CA ILE A 600 13.89 -31.68 -31.49
C ILE A 600 15.06 -31.30 -32.40
N THR A 601 15.44 -30.01 -32.42
CA THR A 601 16.54 -29.49 -33.24
C THR A 601 17.65 -28.93 -32.34
N PHE A 602 18.86 -29.50 -32.37
CA PHE A 602 20.06 -29.00 -31.64
C PHE A 602 21.11 -28.42 -32.60
N ASP A 603 20.67 -28.07 -33.81
CA ASP A 603 21.56 -27.82 -34.94
C ASP A 603 22.36 -26.52 -34.75
N ASP A 604 21.74 -25.51 -34.13
CA ASP A 604 22.29 -24.17 -33.90
C ASP A 604 23.13 -24.02 -32.61
N CYS A 605 23.53 -25.12 -31.95
CA CYS A 605 24.31 -25.08 -30.70
C CYS A 605 25.81 -25.26 -30.91
N ASP A 606 26.64 -24.65 -30.07
CA ASP A 606 28.11 -24.83 -30.07
C ASP A 606 28.59 -26.14 -29.40
N LEU A 607 27.68 -27.10 -29.17
CA LEU A 607 28.03 -28.41 -28.59
C LEU A 607 28.84 -29.28 -29.55
N GLN A 608 29.70 -30.15 -28.99
CA GLN A 608 30.38 -31.18 -29.78
C GLN A 608 29.34 -32.16 -30.39
N PRO A 609 29.59 -32.74 -31.58
CA PRO A 609 28.63 -33.62 -32.26
C PRO A 609 28.08 -34.76 -31.40
N CYS A 610 28.94 -35.38 -30.57
CA CYS A 610 28.52 -36.45 -29.66
C CYS A 610 27.60 -35.95 -28.54
N GLN A 611 27.84 -34.73 -28.02
CA GLN A 611 27.01 -34.11 -26.98
C GLN A 611 25.63 -33.70 -27.52
N LYS A 612 25.59 -33.14 -28.74
CA LYS A 612 24.31 -32.88 -29.44
C LYS A 612 23.49 -34.16 -29.55
N THR A 613 24.14 -35.25 -29.95
CA THR A 613 23.51 -36.56 -30.11
C THR A 613 23.01 -37.12 -28.77
N PHE A 614 23.79 -36.98 -27.69
CA PHE A 614 23.39 -37.36 -26.33
C PHE A 614 22.09 -36.67 -25.89
N TYR A 615 22.05 -35.33 -25.93
CA TYR A 615 20.89 -34.57 -25.49
C TYR A 615 19.66 -34.82 -26.36
N LYS A 616 19.86 -34.93 -27.68
CA LYS A 616 18.80 -35.27 -28.62
C LYS A 616 18.15 -36.61 -28.28
N LEU A 617 18.95 -37.62 -27.95
CA LEU A 617 18.45 -38.93 -27.51
C LEU A 617 17.78 -38.88 -26.14
N TYR A 618 18.41 -38.22 -25.17
CA TYR A 618 17.88 -38.12 -23.80
C TYR A 618 16.50 -37.44 -23.77
N VAL A 619 16.35 -36.32 -24.48
CA VAL A 619 15.07 -35.61 -24.62
C VAL A 619 14.06 -36.43 -25.44
N ALA A 620 14.49 -37.09 -26.52
CA ALA A 620 13.60 -37.91 -27.34
C ALA A 620 13.02 -39.11 -26.58
N ILE A 621 13.82 -39.78 -25.73
CA ILE A 621 13.36 -40.91 -24.90
C ILE A 621 12.31 -40.43 -23.89
N LEU A 622 12.59 -39.35 -23.17
CA LEU A 622 11.64 -38.77 -22.21
C LEU A 622 10.36 -38.26 -22.89
N SER A 623 10.48 -37.65 -24.07
CA SER A 623 9.34 -37.19 -24.87
C SER A 623 8.51 -38.33 -25.42
N CYS A 624 9.15 -39.43 -25.83
CA CYS A 624 8.49 -40.65 -26.27
C CYS A 624 7.60 -41.23 -25.16
N VAL A 625 8.13 -41.34 -23.94
CA VAL A 625 7.37 -41.82 -22.78
C VAL A 625 6.24 -40.87 -22.40
N SER A 626 6.50 -39.55 -22.39
CA SER A 626 5.52 -38.54 -21.97
C SER A 626 4.38 -38.35 -22.98
N ALA A 627 4.65 -38.50 -24.28
CA ALA A 627 3.68 -38.32 -25.37
C ALA A 627 3.00 -39.62 -25.80
N GLN A 628 3.01 -40.67 -24.96
CA GLN A 628 2.41 -41.98 -25.28
C GLN A 628 2.93 -42.56 -26.61
N TYR A 629 4.25 -42.51 -26.84
CA TYR A 629 4.91 -43.16 -27.97
C TYR A 629 4.62 -42.53 -29.34
N ASN A 630 4.64 -41.20 -29.41
CA ASN A 630 4.58 -40.48 -30.68
C ASN A 630 5.74 -40.90 -31.62
N MET A 631 5.39 -41.31 -32.86
CA MET A 631 6.31 -41.82 -33.88
C MET A 631 7.47 -40.88 -34.21
N GLN A 632 7.25 -39.56 -34.15
CA GLN A 632 8.29 -38.57 -34.44
C GLN A 632 9.51 -38.71 -33.49
N TYR A 633 9.27 -38.99 -32.21
CA TYR A 633 10.34 -39.17 -31.23
C TYR A 633 11.00 -40.55 -31.37
N ILE A 634 10.22 -41.57 -31.74
CA ILE A 634 10.73 -42.91 -32.06
C ILE A 634 11.70 -42.85 -33.24
N ASP A 635 11.34 -42.14 -34.32
CA ASP A 635 12.19 -42.00 -35.50
C ASP A 635 13.47 -41.24 -35.17
N THR A 636 13.39 -40.25 -34.28
CA THR A 636 14.56 -39.55 -33.74
C THR A 636 15.47 -40.52 -32.98
N ILE A 637 14.93 -41.37 -32.10
CA ILE A 637 15.71 -42.38 -31.37
C ILE A 637 16.40 -43.33 -32.37
N LYS A 638 15.66 -43.87 -33.34
CA LYS A 638 16.19 -44.77 -34.38
C LYS A 638 17.35 -44.13 -35.16
N LYS A 639 17.20 -42.86 -35.53
CA LYS A 639 18.16 -42.13 -36.37
C LYS A 639 19.51 -41.89 -35.67
N TYR A 640 19.50 -41.61 -34.36
CA TYR A 640 20.70 -41.13 -33.66
C TYR A 640 21.35 -42.16 -32.73
N LEU A 641 20.60 -43.17 -32.29
CA LEU A 641 21.06 -44.09 -31.25
C LEU A 641 22.27 -44.94 -31.66
N PHE A 642 22.26 -45.52 -32.87
CA PHE A 642 23.37 -46.35 -33.33
C PHE A 642 24.67 -45.56 -33.39
N ASN A 643 24.65 -44.36 -33.97
CA ASN A 643 25.83 -43.50 -34.04
C ASN A 643 26.34 -43.11 -32.65
N PHE A 644 25.42 -42.83 -31.72
CA PHE A 644 25.75 -42.50 -30.35
C PHE A 644 26.48 -43.63 -29.61
N LEU A 645 26.04 -44.88 -29.76
CA LEU A 645 26.65 -46.03 -29.07
C LEU A 645 28.11 -46.29 -29.46
N PHE A 646 28.54 -45.83 -30.64
CA PHE A 646 29.94 -45.93 -31.07
C PHE A 646 30.79 -44.71 -30.70
N SER A 647 30.17 -43.54 -30.49
CA SER A 647 30.90 -42.28 -30.25
C SER A 647 30.90 -41.81 -28.80
N ALA A 648 29.99 -42.30 -27.97
CA ALA A 648 29.79 -41.84 -26.60
C ALA A 648 30.77 -42.47 -25.60
N ASP A 649 31.10 -41.72 -24.54
CA ASP A 649 31.86 -42.25 -23.42
C ASP A 649 31.00 -43.19 -22.54
N ARG A 650 31.66 -43.99 -21.69
CA ARG A 650 30.99 -44.97 -20.82
C ARG A 650 29.97 -44.35 -19.87
N PHE A 651 30.19 -43.11 -19.45
CA PHE A 651 29.33 -42.40 -18.53
C PHE A 651 28.02 -41.97 -19.21
N GLN A 652 28.10 -41.38 -20.40
CA GLN A 652 26.95 -41.03 -21.23
C GLN A 652 26.13 -42.26 -21.64
N GLN A 653 26.81 -43.37 -21.95
CA GLN A 653 26.17 -44.66 -22.24
C GLN A 653 25.41 -45.20 -21.02
N SER A 654 26.03 -45.17 -19.84
CA SER A 654 25.42 -45.61 -18.58
C SER A 654 24.16 -44.81 -18.22
N ILE A 655 24.18 -43.47 -18.36
CA ILE A 655 23.02 -42.61 -18.08
C ILE A 655 21.85 -42.96 -19.02
N LEU A 656 22.10 -43.04 -20.33
CA LEU A 656 21.04 -43.34 -21.28
C LEU A 656 20.50 -44.76 -21.10
N GLY A 657 21.36 -45.74 -20.86
CA GLY A 657 20.90 -47.10 -20.60
C GLY A 657 20.13 -47.24 -19.29
N ASN A 658 20.51 -46.51 -18.23
CA ASN A 658 19.72 -46.44 -16.99
C ASN A 658 18.35 -45.79 -17.23
N LEU A 659 18.27 -44.78 -18.09
CA LEU A 659 17.01 -44.16 -18.48
C LEU A 659 16.13 -45.16 -19.25
N PHE A 660 16.68 -45.89 -20.22
CA PHE A 660 15.98 -46.96 -20.94
C PHE A 660 15.47 -48.05 -20.01
N ARG A 661 16.32 -48.56 -19.09
CA ARG A 661 15.92 -49.55 -18.07
C ARG A 661 14.84 -49.02 -17.14
N LYS A 662 14.86 -47.75 -16.73
CA LYS A 662 13.76 -47.20 -15.91
C LYS A 662 12.44 -47.07 -16.68
N CYS A 663 12.51 -47.00 -17.99
CA CYS A 663 11.35 -47.05 -18.87
C CYS A 663 10.91 -48.50 -19.21
N ASP A 664 11.61 -49.53 -18.67
CA ASP A 664 11.52 -50.99 -18.91
C ASP A 664 10.14 -51.47 -19.36
N PRO A 665 9.07 -51.23 -18.59
CA PRO A 665 7.80 -51.89 -18.88
C PRO A 665 6.99 -51.08 -19.89
N ALA A 666 7.11 -49.76 -19.87
CA ALA A 666 6.22 -48.87 -20.60
C ALA A 666 6.55 -48.83 -22.09
N ILE A 667 7.85 -48.78 -22.44
CA ILE A 667 8.31 -48.78 -23.84
C ILE A 667 8.00 -50.10 -24.53
N VAL A 668 8.17 -51.23 -23.81
CA VAL A 668 7.95 -52.58 -24.35
C VAL A 668 6.46 -52.90 -24.49
N LEU A 669 5.62 -52.60 -23.48
CA LEU A 669 4.18 -52.93 -23.49
C LEU A 669 3.36 -52.14 -24.52
N SER A 670 3.80 -50.94 -24.90
CA SER A 670 3.08 -50.08 -25.86
C SER A 670 3.51 -50.28 -27.31
N ASN A 671 4.70 -50.85 -27.54
CA ASN A 671 5.32 -50.97 -28.87
C ASN A 671 5.47 -52.42 -29.34
N GLU A 672 4.66 -53.38 -28.86
CA GLU A 672 4.64 -54.77 -29.37
C GLU A 672 4.46 -54.84 -30.90
N LYS A 673 3.94 -53.78 -31.53
CA LYS A 673 3.78 -53.65 -32.98
C LYS A 673 5.02 -53.11 -33.72
N HIS A 674 6.10 -52.77 -33.02
CA HIS A 674 7.30 -52.14 -33.58
C HIS A 674 8.57 -52.93 -33.20
N PRO A 675 8.88 -54.03 -33.90
CA PRO A 675 9.98 -54.94 -33.56
C PRO A 675 11.36 -54.28 -33.56
N ASP A 676 11.55 -53.21 -34.33
CA ASP A 676 12.82 -52.45 -34.34
C ASP A 676 13.13 -51.79 -32.99
N ILE A 677 12.10 -51.32 -32.27
CA ILE A 677 12.26 -50.69 -30.95
C ILE A 677 12.66 -51.74 -29.92
N ILE A 678 12.08 -52.93 -30.01
CA ILE A 678 12.43 -54.09 -29.18
C ILE A 678 13.87 -54.52 -29.46
N ASN A 679 14.28 -54.56 -30.72
CA ASN A 679 15.65 -54.89 -31.11
C ASN A 679 16.65 -53.85 -30.61
N ILE A 680 16.31 -52.56 -30.71
CA ILE A 680 17.09 -51.46 -30.16
C ILE A 680 17.21 -51.58 -28.63
N TYR A 681 16.10 -51.86 -27.95
CA TYR A 681 16.03 -52.03 -26.50
C TYR A 681 16.92 -53.19 -26.03
N ASN A 682 16.76 -54.36 -26.63
CA ASN A 682 17.57 -55.54 -26.35
C ASN A 682 19.06 -55.26 -26.62
N TYR A 683 19.38 -54.61 -27.73
CA TYR A 683 20.77 -54.24 -28.06
C TYR A 683 21.40 -53.30 -27.02
N ILE A 684 20.65 -52.32 -26.51
CA ILE A 684 21.14 -51.43 -25.43
C ILE A 684 21.33 -52.22 -24.14
N ASN A 685 20.37 -53.07 -23.75
CA ASN A 685 20.48 -53.88 -22.54
C ASN A 685 21.66 -54.85 -22.60
N ASP A 686 21.84 -55.55 -23.71
CA ASP A 686 22.96 -56.47 -23.94
C ASP A 686 24.31 -55.74 -23.83
N ARG A 687 24.42 -54.53 -24.40
CA ARG A 687 25.61 -53.68 -24.29
C ARG A 687 25.84 -53.14 -22.87
N MET A 688 24.77 -52.83 -22.14
CA MET A 688 24.80 -52.32 -20.78
C MET A 688 25.04 -53.40 -19.72
N ASP A 689 24.73 -54.65 -20.01
CA ASP A 689 25.06 -55.81 -19.17
C ASP A 689 26.51 -56.29 -19.39
N ALA A 690 27.08 -55.95 -20.55
CA ALA A 690 28.48 -56.24 -20.90
C ALA A 690 29.49 -55.16 -20.46
N LEU A 691 29.01 -54.01 -19.98
CA LEU A 691 29.81 -52.88 -19.45
C LEU A 691 29.72 -52.85 -17.92
#